data_AF-A0AAV5D7B7-F1
#
_entry.id   AF-A0AAV5D7B7-F1
#
_cell.length_a   1.000
_cell.length_b   1.000
_cell.length_c   1.000
_cell.angle_alpha   90.00
_cell.angle_beta   90.00
_cell.angle_gamma   90.00
#
_symmetry.space_group_name_H-M   'P 1'
#
loop_
_entity.id
_entity.type
_entity.pdbx_description
1 polymer ?
#
loop_
_entity_poly.entity_id
_entity_poly.type
_entity_poly.pdbx_seq_one_letter_code
_entity_poly.pdbx_strand_id
1 'polypeptide(L)'
;MNSVILLLLVFVLDFLLIVLKDLLPRRPELRLILMSATLNAELFSSYFGGAPMIHIPVRFSFKTLFVPTCVSGFTYPVRTHFLEDILEFTGHRLTPYNQIDDYGQEKSWKMQKQALSKRKSQIASVVEDAVEAADLRNYSSRTRDSLSCWNPDSIGFNLIENVLCHICQKERPGAVLVFMTGWDDINALKEQLQANPLLGDPSKVLLLACHGSMASSEQVQNAIDYLKVIGAFDQNEELTILGKHLSMLPVEPKLGKMLIFGAIFNCLDPILTIVSGLSVRDPFLTPFDKKDLAESAKLQFSCRDYSDHLALVRAYEGWREAERDRAGYDYCWKNFLSAQTLKAIDSLRRQFVNLLKDTGLVDENMTLCNKWSRDENLVRAVICAGLYPGVSSVVNKEKSISLKTMEDGQVMLYSSSVNGKEAKIPFPWLVFNEKVKVNSVFLRDSTAISDSTLLLFGGSLQQGGLDGHLKMLGGYLEFFMNRDLASTYLSLKNELESLIHSKLQNPRMDIQTSEELLSAIRLLVTEDPCSGRFVYGRQELKSKKAKMMLSSASMSNGGGNGGDNPKNQLQTLLTRAGHDNPSYKTKQIKNSLFRSTVEFNGMQFVGQPCANKKLAEKDAAEEALNWLTGGASTDSRDQQDVDPMSILTKAPRRRRHSHRRRN
;
A
#
# COMPACT_ATOMS: atom_id res chain seq x y z
N MET A 1 35.29 16.56 -30.60
CA MET A 1 33.82 16.58 -30.82
C MET A 1 33.22 15.69 -29.75
N ASN A 2 32.71 16.27 -28.67
CA ASN A 2 32.08 15.51 -27.59
C ASN A 2 30.59 15.41 -27.92
N SER A 3 30.21 14.41 -28.72
CA SER A 3 28.81 14.10 -28.97
C SER A 3 28.27 13.29 -27.79
N VAL A 4 27.47 13.91 -26.93
CA VAL A 4 26.74 13.23 -25.86
C VAL A 4 25.43 12.73 -26.45
N ILE A 5 25.26 11.40 -26.51
CA ILE A 5 23.99 10.76 -26.87
C ILE A 5 23.25 10.51 -25.56
N LEU A 6 22.16 11.25 -25.32
CA LEU A 6 21.27 11.05 -24.17
C LEU A 6 20.04 10.26 -24.61
N LEU A 7 19.91 9.05 -24.08
CA LEU A 7 18.64 8.28 -24.10
C LEU A 7 17.87 8.68 -22.84
N LEU A 8 16.82 9.48 -22.98
CA LEU A 8 16.00 9.96 -21.87
C LEU A 8 14.53 9.51 -22.04
N LEU A 9 13.88 9.20 -20.92
CA LEU A 9 12.45 8.94 -20.83
C LEU A 9 11.65 10.13 -21.37
N VAL A 10 10.50 9.84 -22.02
CA VAL A 10 9.67 10.79 -22.77
C VAL A 10 9.41 12.11 -22.02
N PHE A 11 9.13 12.07 -20.71
CA PHE A 11 8.87 13.27 -19.90
C PHE A 11 10.09 14.19 -19.77
N VAL A 12 11.30 13.64 -19.58
CA VAL A 12 12.52 14.46 -19.44
C VAL A 12 12.92 15.07 -20.78
N LEU A 13 12.62 14.38 -21.88
CA LEU A 13 12.89 14.87 -23.22
C LEU A 13 12.08 16.13 -23.53
N ASP A 14 10.79 16.16 -23.22
CA ASP A 14 9.91 17.30 -23.51
C ASP A 14 10.36 18.57 -22.76
N PHE A 15 10.71 18.47 -21.47
CA PHE A 15 11.27 19.59 -20.72
C PHE A 15 12.62 20.06 -21.26
N LEU A 16 13.48 19.12 -21.64
CA LEU A 16 14.77 19.45 -22.23
C LEU A 16 14.60 20.23 -23.55
N LEU A 17 13.60 19.88 -24.37
CA LEU A 17 13.29 20.60 -25.61
C LEU A 17 12.85 22.04 -25.35
N ILE A 18 12.08 22.31 -24.29
CA ILE A 18 11.71 23.67 -23.88
C ILE A 18 12.96 24.47 -23.51
N VAL A 19 13.81 23.92 -22.63
CA VAL A 19 15.05 24.59 -22.19
C VAL A 19 15.99 24.86 -23.37
N LEU A 20 16.14 23.89 -24.27
CA LEU A 20 16.99 24.03 -25.46
C LEU A 20 16.46 25.10 -26.42
N LYS A 21 15.14 25.22 -26.60
CA LYS A 21 14.53 26.26 -27.43
C LYS A 21 14.89 27.66 -26.94
N ASP A 22 14.87 27.88 -25.62
CA ASP A 22 15.23 29.17 -25.01
C ASP A 22 16.75 29.40 -24.99
N LEU A 23 17.54 28.33 -24.95
CA LEU A 23 19.00 28.40 -24.87
C LEU A 23 19.67 28.66 -26.24
N LEU A 24 19.12 28.11 -27.32
CA LEU A 24 19.70 28.20 -28.67
C LEU A 24 19.97 29.65 -29.12
N PRO A 25 19.07 30.64 -28.92
CA PRO A 25 19.36 32.04 -29.23
C PRO A 25 20.52 32.64 -28.44
N ARG A 26 20.79 32.13 -27.23
CA ARG A 26 21.87 32.60 -26.33
C ARG A 26 23.21 31.91 -26.57
N ARG A 27 23.20 30.75 -27.24
CA ARG A 27 24.36 29.88 -27.50
C ARG A 27 24.43 29.53 -28.99
N PRO A 28 24.77 30.49 -29.87
CA PRO A 28 24.74 30.29 -31.32
C PRO A 28 25.74 29.24 -31.83
N GLU A 29 26.74 28.89 -31.02
CA GLU A 29 27.68 27.81 -31.32
C GLU A 29 27.11 26.41 -31.08
N LEU A 30 26.03 26.29 -30.28
CA LEU A 30 25.39 25.01 -29.98
C LEU A 30 24.57 24.54 -31.19
N ARG A 31 24.83 23.30 -31.63
CA ARG A 31 24.06 22.65 -32.69
C ARG A 31 23.15 21.59 -32.09
N LEU A 32 21.84 21.75 -32.29
CA LEU A 32 20.84 20.77 -31.87
C LEU A 32 20.43 19.90 -33.07
N ILE A 33 20.49 18.59 -32.90
CA ILE A 33 19.97 17.61 -33.87
C ILE A 33 18.87 16.82 -33.18
N LEU A 34 17.64 16.97 -33.64
CA LEU A 34 16.49 16.19 -33.18
C LEU A 34 16.32 14.98 -34.11
N MET A 35 16.25 13.80 -33.52
CA MET A 35 16.03 12.55 -34.26
C MET A 35 14.67 11.99 -33.84
N SER A 36 13.75 11.85 -34.79
CA SER A 36 12.44 11.22 -34.57
C SER A 36 12.23 10.09 -35.57
N ALA A 37 11.67 8.98 -35.10
CA ALA A 37 11.31 7.85 -35.94
C ALA A 37 9.88 7.95 -36.52
N THR A 38 9.08 8.92 -36.06
CA THR A 38 7.64 9.03 -36.39
C THR A 38 7.32 10.26 -37.25
N LEU A 39 6.18 10.19 -37.96
CA LEU A 39 5.65 11.16 -38.94
C LEU A 39 5.40 12.59 -38.43
N ASN A 40 5.68 12.90 -37.17
CA ASN A 40 5.41 14.21 -36.58
C ASN A 40 6.63 15.14 -36.55
N ALA A 41 7.57 14.97 -37.50
CA ALA A 41 8.74 15.84 -37.64
C ALA A 41 8.35 17.32 -37.87
N GLU A 42 7.20 17.54 -38.53
CA GLU A 42 6.62 18.87 -38.75
C GLU A 42 6.29 19.59 -37.44
N LEU A 43 5.83 18.86 -36.42
CA LEU A 43 5.56 19.42 -35.09
C LEU A 43 6.85 19.94 -34.45
N PHE A 44 7.95 19.19 -34.53
CA PHE A 44 9.24 19.62 -34.00
C PHE A 44 9.82 20.79 -34.82
N SER A 45 9.73 20.74 -36.14
CA SER A 45 10.19 21.82 -37.02
C SER A 45 9.45 23.12 -36.72
N SER A 46 8.11 23.08 -36.66
CA SER A 46 7.29 24.25 -36.33
C SER A 46 7.58 24.76 -34.91
N TYR A 47 7.76 23.88 -33.94
CA TYR A 47 8.12 24.27 -32.57
C TYR A 47 9.46 25.04 -32.49
N PHE A 48 10.45 24.66 -33.32
CA PHE A 48 11.74 25.34 -33.43
C PHE A 48 11.79 26.39 -34.56
N GLY A 49 10.65 27.02 -34.89
CA GLY A 49 10.61 28.17 -35.79
C GLY A 49 10.82 27.82 -37.27
N GLY A 50 10.41 26.63 -37.69
CA GLY A 50 10.59 26.14 -39.06
C GLY A 50 11.97 25.53 -39.31
N ALA A 51 12.58 24.90 -38.29
CA ALA A 51 13.90 24.30 -38.40
C ALA A 51 13.97 23.31 -39.59
N PRO A 52 15.09 23.28 -40.34
CA PRO A 52 15.19 22.47 -41.54
C PRO A 52 15.03 20.98 -41.21
N MET A 53 14.11 20.33 -41.90
CA MET A 53 13.86 18.91 -41.75
C MET A 53 14.64 18.14 -42.81
N ILE A 54 15.41 17.16 -42.38
CA ILE A 54 16.05 16.19 -43.26
C ILE A 54 15.33 14.87 -43.04
N HIS A 55 14.48 14.49 -44.00
CA HIS A 55 13.95 13.14 -44.04
C HIS A 55 15.04 12.22 -44.56
N ILE A 56 15.49 11.26 -43.75
CA ILE A 56 16.41 10.22 -44.20
C ILE A 56 15.56 9.14 -44.86
N PRO A 57 15.49 9.06 -46.21
CA PRO A 57 14.64 8.10 -46.89
C PRO A 57 15.17 6.69 -46.63
N VAL A 58 14.29 5.79 -46.19
CA VAL A 58 14.59 4.36 -46.24
C VAL A 58 14.54 3.94 -47.70
N ARG A 59 15.69 3.62 -48.30
CA ARG A 59 15.78 3.23 -49.70
C ARG A 59 15.22 1.80 -49.86
N PHE A 60 13.99 1.70 -50.37
CA PHE A 60 13.48 0.44 -50.91
C PHE A 60 14.36 0.03 -52.09
N SER A 61 14.97 -1.15 -52.02
CA SER A 61 15.86 -1.63 -53.07
C SER A 61 15.07 -2.04 -54.31
N PHE A 62 14.85 -1.10 -55.23
CA PHE A 62 14.88 -1.40 -56.66
C PHE A 62 16.19 -0.86 -57.20
N LYS A 63 16.97 -1.73 -57.84
CA LYS A 63 18.30 -1.47 -58.42
C LYS A 63 18.35 -0.10 -59.12
N THR A 64 19.34 0.73 -58.79
CA THR A 64 20.38 1.27 -59.71
C THR A 64 21.28 2.30 -58.98
N LEU A 65 22.58 1.98 -58.98
CA LEU A 65 23.84 2.77 -58.96
C LEU A 65 23.98 4.19 -58.31
N PHE A 66 25.18 4.38 -57.72
CA PHE A 66 25.95 5.60 -57.34
C PHE A 66 25.99 6.12 -55.86
N VAL A 67 27.10 5.74 -55.18
CA VAL A 67 28.07 6.40 -54.24
C VAL A 67 27.65 7.04 -52.88
N PRO A 68 28.59 7.19 -51.88
CA PRO A 68 28.41 6.60 -50.56
C PRO A 68 28.79 7.53 -49.38
N THR A 69 27.84 7.96 -48.55
CA THR A 69 28.09 8.22 -47.10
C THR A 69 26.77 8.62 -46.46
N CYS A 70 25.89 7.64 -46.24
CA CYS A 70 24.71 7.81 -45.40
C CYS A 70 24.59 6.57 -44.53
N VAL A 71 24.57 6.74 -43.22
CA VAL A 71 24.22 5.68 -42.26
C VAL A 71 22.80 5.22 -42.63
N SER A 72 22.73 4.06 -43.29
CA SER A 72 21.50 3.52 -43.86
C SER A 72 20.68 2.87 -42.74
N GLY A 73 19.53 3.46 -42.41
CA GLY A 73 18.47 2.76 -41.70
C GLY A 73 17.77 1.82 -42.67
N PHE A 74 17.73 0.52 -42.37
CA PHE A 74 16.96 -0.47 -43.11
C PHE A 74 15.66 -0.74 -42.36
N THR A 75 14.50 -0.51 -42.98
CA THR A 75 13.24 -1.15 -42.55
C THR A 75 12.86 -2.19 -43.59
N TYR A 76 12.39 -3.35 -43.14
CA TYR A 76 11.85 -4.36 -44.04
C TYR A 76 10.46 -3.94 -44.51
N PRO A 77 10.05 -4.24 -45.75
CA PRO A 77 8.70 -3.92 -46.22
C PRO A 77 7.65 -4.58 -45.30
N VAL A 78 6.78 -3.77 -44.71
CA VAL A 78 5.67 -4.22 -43.86
C VAL A 78 4.42 -4.30 -44.71
N ARG A 79 3.77 -5.46 -44.74
CA ARG A 79 2.47 -5.63 -45.39
C ARG A 79 1.37 -5.16 -44.44
N THR A 80 0.46 -4.33 -44.94
CA THR A 80 -0.72 -3.88 -44.20
C THR A 80 -1.91 -4.75 -44.56
N HIS A 81 -2.66 -5.19 -43.55
CA HIS A 81 -3.90 -5.95 -43.70
C HIS A 81 -5.00 -5.22 -42.93
N PHE A 82 -6.14 -5.00 -43.59
CA PHE A 82 -7.33 -4.41 -42.98
C PHE A 82 -8.25 -5.51 -42.41
N LEU A 83 -9.36 -5.12 -41.77
CA LEU A 83 -10.24 -6.06 -41.07
C LEU A 83 -10.79 -7.13 -42.03
N GLU A 84 -11.18 -6.72 -43.23
CA GLU A 84 -11.65 -7.59 -44.31
C GLU A 84 -10.60 -8.64 -44.72
N ASP A 85 -9.33 -8.23 -44.84
CA ASP A 85 -8.21 -9.14 -45.12
C ASP A 85 -8.08 -10.16 -43.98
N ILE A 86 -8.08 -9.67 -42.74
CA ILE A 86 -7.93 -10.48 -41.53
C ILE A 86 -9.03 -11.53 -41.45
N LEU A 87 -10.29 -11.16 -41.66
CA LEU A 87 -11.41 -12.09 -41.63
C LEU A 87 -11.31 -13.13 -42.75
N GLU A 88 -10.85 -12.74 -43.94
CA GLU A 88 -10.69 -13.64 -45.08
C GLU A 88 -9.59 -14.69 -44.83
N PHE A 89 -8.38 -14.28 -44.41
CA PHE A 89 -7.27 -15.24 -44.24
C PHE A 89 -7.34 -16.03 -42.93
N THR A 90 -7.87 -15.45 -41.85
CA THR A 90 -8.07 -16.20 -40.59
C THR A 90 -9.28 -17.13 -40.67
N GLY A 91 -10.24 -16.83 -41.55
CA GLY A 91 -11.51 -17.52 -41.66
C GLY A 91 -12.43 -17.33 -40.44
N HIS A 92 -12.10 -16.39 -39.55
CA HIS A 92 -12.89 -16.07 -38.37
C HIS A 92 -14.25 -15.52 -38.80
N ARG A 93 -15.33 -16.05 -38.22
CA ARG A 93 -16.68 -15.55 -38.46
C ARG A 93 -17.11 -14.65 -37.31
N LEU A 94 -17.39 -13.38 -37.62
CA LEU A 94 -18.06 -12.49 -36.68
C LEU A 94 -19.56 -12.70 -36.78
N THR A 95 -20.21 -12.74 -35.63
CA THR A 95 -21.64 -12.89 -35.44
C THR A 95 -22.08 -11.91 -34.36
N PRO A 96 -23.37 -11.58 -34.27
CA PRO A 96 -23.89 -10.72 -33.21
C PRO A 96 -23.55 -11.18 -31.78
N TYR A 97 -23.30 -12.49 -31.59
CA TYR A 97 -23.10 -13.11 -30.28
C TYR A 97 -21.63 -13.32 -29.88
N ASN A 98 -20.71 -13.43 -30.84
CA ASN A 98 -19.29 -13.74 -30.55
C ASN A 98 -18.35 -12.53 -30.71
N GLN A 99 -18.85 -11.42 -31.26
CA GLN A 99 -18.08 -10.19 -31.41
C GLN A 99 -17.94 -9.39 -30.10
N ILE A 100 -18.82 -9.65 -29.13
CA ILE A 100 -18.78 -9.07 -27.79
C ILE A 100 -18.38 -10.19 -26.84
N ASP A 101 -17.12 -10.21 -26.43
CA ASP A 101 -16.62 -11.10 -25.39
C ASP A 101 -17.12 -10.70 -24.00
N ASP A 102 -16.85 -11.53 -22.99
CA ASP A 102 -17.26 -11.29 -21.61
C ASP A 102 -16.76 -9.93 -21.09
N TYR A 103 -15.60 -9.49 -21.57
CA TYR A 103 -15.03 -8.17 -21.27
C TYR A 103 -15.84 -7.02 -21.91
N GLY A 104 -16.17 -7.13 -23.19
CA GLY A 104 -17.00 -6.18 -23.93
C GLY A 104 -18.43 -6.09 -23.38
N GLN A 105 -19.00 -7.20 -22.91
CA GLN A 105 -20.30 -7.23 -22.24
C GLN A 105 -20.25 -6.48 -20.91
N GLU A 106 -19.20 -6.70 -20.11
CA GLU A 106 -19.01 -6.02 -18.82
C GLU A 106 -18.79 -4.51 -19.00
N LYS A 107 -18.01 -4.10 -20.02
CA LYS A 107 -17.75 -2.69 -20.35
C LYS A 107 -18.99 -1.98 -20.89
N SER A 108 -19.75 -2.64 -21.77
CA SER A 108 -21.04 -2.15 -22.29
C SER A 108 -22.08 -2.02 -21.18
N TRP A 109 -22.18 -3.00 -20.27
CA TRP A 109 -23.07 -2.95 -19.11
C TRP A 109 -22.71 -1.81 -18.13
N LYS A 110 -21.42 -1.56 -17.90
CA LYS A 110 -20.91 -0.43 -17.08
C LYS A 110 -21.25 0.93 -17.72
N MET A 111 -21.05 1.09 -19.03
CA MET A 111 -21.41 2.32 -19.76
C MET A 111 -22.92 2.56 -19.81
N GLN A 112 -23.72 1.51 -19.95
CA GLN A 112 -25.19 1.60 -20.03
C GLN A 112 -25.84 1.98 -18.68
N LYS A 113 -25.15 1.76 -17.56
CA LYS A 113 -25.54 2.29 -16.23
C LYS A 113 -25.21 3.77 -16.03
N GLN A 114 -24.33 4.37 -16.85
CA GLN A 114 -23.89 5.75 -16.75
C GLN A 114 -24.50 6.70 -17.80
N ALA A 115 -25.07 6.19 -18.91
CA ALA A 115 -25.60 7.03 -19.98
C ALA A 115 -27.11 6.83 -20.24
N LEU A 116 -27.90 7.87 -19.97
CA LEU A 116 -29.30 8.03 -20.40
C LEU A 116 -29.36 8.56 -21.85
N SER A 117 -28.85 7.82 -22.85
CA SER A 117 -29.18 8.07 -24.28
C SER A 117 -28.62 6.99 -25.22
N LYS A 118 -29.46 6.42 -26.07
CA LYS A 118 -29.08 5.59 -27.23
C LYS A 118 -28.67 6.47 -28.42
N ARG A 119 -27.56 7.22 -28.33
CA ARG A 119 -26.96 7.86 -29.52
C ARG A 119 -25.73 7.06 -29.95
N LYS A 120 -25.71 6.62 -31.22
CA LYS A 120 -24.54 5.97 -31.85
C LYS A 120 -23.31 6.88 -31.74
N SER A 121 -22.12 6.29 -31.54
CA SER A 121 -20.88 7.07 -31.47
C SER A 121 -20.56 7.70 -32.84
N GLN A 122 -19.83 8.82 -32.83
CA GLN A 122 -19.35 9.47 -34.06
C GLN A 122 -18.39 8.58 -34.86
N ILE A 123 -17.72 7.64 -34.20
CA ILE A 123 -16.84 6.64 -34.83
C ILE A 123 -17.69 5.59 -35.56
N ALA A 124 -18.75 5.09 -34.91
CA ALA A 124 -19.65 4.11 -35.50
C ALA A 124 -20.31 4.63 -36.79
N SER A 125 -20.70 5.91 -36.83
CA SER A 125 -21.27 6.50 -38.06
C SER A 125 -20.25 6.60 -39.20
N VAL A 126 -19.01 7.02 -38.91
CA VAL A 126 -17.96 7.15 -39.94
C VAL A 126 -17.53 5.78 -40.49
N VAL A 127 -17.53 4.76 -39.63
CA VAL A 127 -17.19 3.39 -40.04
C VAL A 127 -18.30 2.77 -40.90
N GLU A 128 -19.57 2.98 -40.55
CA GLU A 128 -20.71 2.54 -41.39
C GLU A 128 -20.60 3.15 -42.81
N ASP A 129 -20.35 4.46 -42.91
CA ASP A 129 -20.16 5.16 -44.19
C ASP A 129 -18.97 4.59 -44.99
N ALA A 130 -17.86 4.27 -44.32
CA ALA A 130 -16.66 3.71 -44.95
C ALA A 130 -16.86 2.27 -45.44
N VAL A 131 -17.61 1.45 -44.70
CA VAL A 131 -17.94 0.07 -45.08
C VAL A 131 -18.92 0.05 -46.26
N GLU A 132 -19.88 0.99 -46.31
CA GLU A 132 -20.78 1.15 -47.46
C GLU A 132 -20.03 1.59 -48.73
N ALA A 133 -18.98 2.41 -48.58
CA ALA A 133 -18.15 2.86 -49.70
C ALA A 133 -17.08 1.86 -50.17
N ALA A 134 -16.80 0.81 -49.40
CA ALA A 134 -15.72 -0.14 -49.67
C ALA A 134 -16.09 -1.14 -50.80
N ASP A 135 -15.18 -1.34 -51.75
CA ASP A 135 -15.36 -2.37 -52.79
C ASP A 135 -15.02 -3.78 -52.26
N LEU A 136 -16.00 -4.41 -51.63
CA LEU A 136 -15.86 -5.73 -51.02
C LEU A 136 -16.15 -6.90 -51.98
N ARG A 137 -16.30 -6.64 -53.29
CA ARG A 137 -16.68 -7.68 -54.28
C ARG A 137 -15.67 -8.81 -54.43
N ASN A 138 -14.40 -8.53 -54.12
CA ASN A 138 -13.31 -9.50 -54.19
C ASN A 138 -13.21 -10.42 -52.96
N TYR A 139 -14.01 -10.18 -51.91
CA TYR A 139 -14.00 -10.97 -50.69
C TYR A 139 -15.15 -11.99 -50.64
N SER A 140 -14.93 -13.09 -49.92
CA SER A 140 -15.91 -14.17 -49.81
C SER A 140 -17.22 -13.69 -49.17
N SER A 141 -18.34 -14.38 -49.46
CA SER A 141 -19.62 -14.08 -48.82
C SER A 141 -19.54 -14.14 -47.30
N ARG A 142 -18.75 -15.08 -46.77
CA ARG A 142 -18.46 -15.21 -45.34
C ARG A 142 -17.86 -13.95 -44.73
N THR A 143 -16.88 -13.35 -45.40
CA THR A 143 -16.20 -12.14 -44.92
C THR A 143 -17.14 -10.95 -44.94
N ARG A 144 -17.93 -10.81 -46.01
CA ARG A 144 -18.96 -9.77 -46.13
C ARG A 144 -20.03 -9.89 -45.04
N ASP A 145 -20.49 -11.11 -44.75
CA ASP A 145 -21.46 -11.37 -43.68
C ASP A 145 -20.88 -11.11 -42.28
N SER A 146 -19.56 -11.31 -42.10
CA SER A 146 -18.88 -11.03 -40.82
C SER A 146 -18.69 -9.53 -40.60
N LEU A 147 -18.34 -8.79 -41.65
CA LEU A 147 -18.21 -7.33 -41.61
C LEU A 147 -19.54 -6.63 -41.33
N SER A 148 -20.65 -7.12 -41.91
CA SER A 148 -21.98 -6.57 -41.64
C SER A 148 -22.45 -6.78 -40.19
N CYS A 149 -21.87 -7.76 -39.49
CA CYS A 149 -22.14 -8.00 -38.09
C CYS A 149 -21.25 -7.20 -37.15
N TRP A 150 -20.15 -6.60 -37.61
CA TRP A 150 -19.11 -5.99 -36.77
C TRP A 150 -19.57 -4.68 -36.10
N ASN A 151 -19.30 -4.57 -34.80
CA ASN A 151 -19.59 -3.39 -33.98
C ASN A 151 -18.29 -2.59 -33.69
N PRO A 152 -18.16 -1.36 -34.21
CA PRO A 152 -16.96 -0.52 -34.02
C PRO A 152 -16.74 -0.07 -32.57
N ASP A 153 -17.79 -0.03 -31.75
CA ASP A 153 -17.72 0.46 -30.37
C ASP A 153 -17.23 -0.62 -29.37
N SER A 154 -17.01 -1.86 -29.84
CA SER A 154 -16.57 -3.00 -29.02
C SER A 154 -15.19 -3.46 -29.43
N ILE A 155 -14.29 -3.64 -28.44
CA ILE A 155 -12.97 -4.25 -28.68
C ILE A 155 -13.14 -5.77 -28.59
N GLY A 156 -13.08 -6.48 -29.71
CA GLY A 156 -13.22 -7.94 -29.73
C GLY A 156 -11.90 -8.66 -29.42
N PHE A 157 -11.63 -8.98 -28.15
CA PHE A 157 -10.45 -9.74 -27.74
C PHE A 157 -10.41 -11.12 -28.36
N ASN A 158 -11.58 -11.75 -28.59
CA ASN A 158 -11.67 -13.04 -29.29
C ASN A 158 -11.09 -12.99 -30.70
N LEU A 159 -11.31 -11.88 -31.42
CA LEU A 159 -10.73 -11.68 -32.74
C LEU A 159 -9.21 -11.49 -32.62
N ILE A 160 -8.75 -10.66 -31.67
CA ILE A 160 -7.32 -10.44 -31.41
C ILE A 160 -6.61 -11.76 -31.07
N GLU A 161 -7.19 -12.56 -30.18
CA GLU A 161 -6.66 -13.87 -29.80
C GLU A 161 -6.55 -14.81 -31.00
N ASN A 162 -7.56 -14.87 -31.87
CA ASN A 162 -7.52 -15.72 -33.06
C ASN A 162 -6.48 -15.24 -34.08
N VAL A 163 -6.35 -13.92 -34.26
CA VAL A 163 -5.29 -13.34 -35.11
C VAL A 163 -3.90 -13.72 -34.57
N LEU A 164 -3.69 -13.61 -33.26
CA LEU A 164 -2.43 -14.00 -32.63
C LEU A 164 -2.16 -15.51 -32.76
N CYS A 165 -3.18 -16.36 -32.61
CA CYS A 165 -3.07 -17.80 -32.84
C CYS A 165 -2.67 -18.09 -34.30
N HIS A 166 -3.30 -17.41 -35.26
CA HIS A 166 -3.00 -17.57 -36.68
C HIS A 166 -1.55 -17.17 -36.99
N ILE A 167 -1.08 -16.04 -36.47
CA ILE A 167 0.31 -15.57 -36.63
C ILE A 167 1.27 -16.61 -36.05
N CYS A 168 1.02 -17.08 -34.82
CA CYS A 168 1.90 -18.06 -34.17
C CYS A 168 1.98 -19.41 -34.91
N GLN A 169 0.92 -19.79 -35.64
CA GLN A 169 0.85 -21.07 -36.35
C GLN A 169 1.36 -21.00 -37.80
N LYS A 170 1.13 -19.90 -38.51
CA LYS A 170 1.32 -19.80 -39.96
C LYS A 170 2.41 -18.83 -40.38
N GLU A 171 2.79 -17.90 -39.52
CA GLU A 171 3.85 -16.93 -39.81
C GLU A 171 5.20 -17.36 -39.25
N ARG A 172 6.26 -16.75 -39.78
CA ARG A 172 7.63 -16.98 -39.31
C ARG A 172 7.82 -16.45 -37.88
N PRO A 173 8.79 -16.99 -37.10
CA PRO A 173 9.09 -16.51 -35.76
C PRO A 173 9.39 -15.00 -35.72
N GLY A 174 8.78 -14.29 -34.78
CA GLY A 174 8.95 -12.85 -34.59
C GLY A 174 8.15 -12.33 -33.38
N ALA A 175 8.49 -11.13 -32.91
CA ALA A 175 7.73 -10.47 -31.85
C ALA A 175 6.46 -9.82 -32.44
N VAL A 176 5.34 -9.93 -31.72
CA VAL A 176 4.08 -9.29 -32.08
C VAL A 176 3.79 -8.17 -31.08
N LEU A 177 3.56 -6.95 -31.56
CA LEU A 177 3.17 -5.80 -30.76
C LEU A 177 1.67 -5.54 -30.96
N VAL A 178 0.91 -5.55 -29.88
CA VAL A 178 -0.54 -5.27 -29.88
C VAL A 178 -0.78 -3.91 -29.25
N PHE A 179 -1.42 -3.01 -29.99
CA PHE A 179 -1.82 -1.69 -29.48
C PHE A 179 -3.23 -1.75 -28.91
N MET A 180 -3.40 -1.26 -27.68
CA MET A 180 -4.66 -1.27 -26.93
C MET A 180 -4.99 0.14 -26.43
N THR A 181 -6.26 0.39 -26.12
CA THR A 181 -6.80 1.71 -25.76
C THR A 181 -6.38 2.24 -24.38
N GLY A 182 -5.96 1.36 -23.46
CA GLY A 182 -5.55 1.77 -22.12
C GLY A 182 -5.06 0.60 -21.26
N TRP A 183 -4.56 0.91 -20.06
CA TRP A 183 -3.96 -0.08 -19.16
C TRP A 183 -4.90 -1.23 -18.75
N ASP A 184 -6.19 -0.92 -18.49
CA ASP A 184 -7.18 -1.93 -18.12
C ASP A 184 -7.47 -2.89 -19.28
N ASP A 185 -7.54 -2.38 -20.52
CA ASP A 185 -7.70 -3.20 -21.73
C ASP A 185 -6.47 -4.08 -21.97
N ILE A 186 -5.26 -3.54 -21.74
CA ILE A 186 -4.00 -4.29 -21.86
C ILE A 186 -3.97 -5.48 -20.89
N ASN A 187 -4.35 -5.27 -19.62
CA ASN A 187 -4.33 -6.33 -18.63
C ASN A 187 -5.41 -7.38 -18.89
N ALA A 188 -6.64 -6.96 -19.23
CA ALA A 188 -7.73 -7.89 -19.50
C ALA A 188 -7.44 -8.77 -20.73
N LEU A 189 -6.91 -8.19 -21.82
CA LEU A 189 -6.46 -8.97 -22.96
C LEU A 189 -5.33 -9.92 -22.57
N LYS A 190 -4.34 -9.45 -21.80
CA LYS A 190 -3.24 -10.29 -21.35
C LYS A 190 -3.71 -11.51 -20.55
N GLU A 191 -4.67 -11.33 -19.63
CA GLU A 191 -5.26 -12.43 -18.86
C GLU A 191 -5.95 -13.46 -19.78
N GLN A 192 -6.71 -12.99 -20.77
CA GLN A 192 -7.35 -13.85 -21.76
C GLN A 192 -6.31 -14.64 -22.58
N LEU A 193 -5.27 -13.97 -23.09
CA LEU A 193 -4.21 -14.63 -23.88
C LEU A 193 -3.43 -15.66 -23.06
N GLN A 194 -3.26 -15.43 -21.74
CA GLN A 194 -2.63 -16.40 -20.84
C GLN A 194 -3.47 -17.66 -20.62
N ALA A 195 -4.79 -17.57 -20.77
CA ALA A 195 -5.69 -18.72 -20.67
C ALA A 195 -5.67 -19.61 -21.92
N ASN A 196 -5.20 -19.07 -23.06
CA ASN A 196 -5.14 -19.80 -24.32
C ASN A 196 -3.99 -20.83 -24.32
N PRO A 197 -4.23 -22.12 -24.69
CA PRO A 197 -3.21 -23.17 -24.63
C PRO A 197 -1.95 -22.94 -25.47
N LEU A 198 -2.03 -22.10 -26.50
CA LEU A 198 -0.93 -21.82 -27.43
C LEU A 198 -0.23 -20.51 -27.07
N LEU A 199 -0.99 -19.46 -26.76
CA LEU A 199 -0.46 -18.12 -26.46
C LEU A 199 -0.04 -17.95 -24.99
N GLY A 200 -0.59 -18.77 -24.09
CA GLY A 200 -0.23 -18.83 -22.68
C GLY A 200 0.95 -19.73 -22.35
N ASP A 201 1.45 -20.51 -23.32
CA ASP A 201 2.61 -21.41 -23.16
C ASP A 201 3.91 -20.59 -23.12
N PRO A 202 4.58 -20.47 -21.96
CA PRO A 202 5.79 -19.64 -21.82
C PRO A 202 6.98 -20.18 -22.61
N SER A 203 6.92 -21.44 -23.06
CA SER A 203 7.96 -22.03 -23.92
C SER A 203 7.81 -21.60 -25.38
N LYS A 204 6.66 -21.01 -25.76
CA LYS A 204 6.32 -20.63 -27.14
C LYS A 204 6.13 -19.12 -27.31
N VAL A 205 5.53 -18.44 -26.33
CA VAL A 205 5.15 -17.02 -26.43
C VAL A 205 5.47 -16.26 -25.14
N LEU A 206 6.02 -15.05 -25.26
CA LEU A 206 6.29 -14.13 -24.15
C LEU A 206 5.40 -12.88 -24.27
N LEU A 207 4.58 -12.60 -23.23
CA LEU A 207 3.64 -11.47 -23.21
C LEU A 207 4.14 -10.30 -22.34
N LEU A 208 4.22 -9.08 -22.90
CA LEU A 208 4.72 -7.86 -22.24
C LEU A 208 3.73 -6.69 -22.40
N ALA A 209 3.60 -5.81 -21.38
CA ALA A 209 2.69 -4.67 -21.35
C ALA A 209 3.43 -3.32 -21.18
N CYS A 210 3.03 -2.26 -21.91
CA CYS A 210 3.69 -0.94 -21.94
C CYS A 210 2.66 0.23 -22.01
N HIS A 211 2.69 1.23 -21.10
CA HIS A 211 1.79 2.43 -21.12
C HIS A 211 2.41 3.63 -20.37
N GLY A 212 2.19 4.89 -20.81
CA GLY A 212 2.95 6.05 -20.27
C GLY A 212 2.37 7.47 -20.44
N SER A 213 1.09 7.75 -20.15
CA SER A 213 0.49 9.06 -20.49
C SER A 213 -0.41 9.72 -19.42
N MET A 214 -0.17 11.02 -19.19
CA MET A 214 -1.02 12.05 -18.56
C MET A 214 -0.80 13.43 -19.26
N ALA A 215 -1.79 14.36 -19.21
CA ALA A 215 -1.72 15.85 -19.06
C ALA A 215 -3.16 16.42 -18.85
N SER A 216 -3.51 17.59 -18.25
CA SER A 216 -3.00 18.98 -18.39
C SER A 216 -3.59 19.92 -17.30
N SER A 217 -2.97 21.09 -17.05
CA SER A 217 -3.28 22.21 -16.10
C SER A 217 -3.68 21.89 -14.66
N GLU A 218 -4.77 21.16 -14.41
CA GLU A 218 -5.22 20.80 -13.05
C GLU A 218 -4.19 19.89 -12.36
N GLN A 219 -3.53 19.02 -13.15
CA GLN A 219 -2.43 18.18 -12.67
C GLN A 219 -1.21 19.01 -12.26
N VAL A 220 -0.96 20.15 -12.91
CA VAL A 220 0.13 21.07 -12.55
C VAL A 220 -0.20 21.79 -11.25
N GLN A 221 -1.43 22.30 -11.10
CA GLN A 221 -1.86 22.94 -9.86
C GLN A 221 -1.83 21.97 -8.68
N ASN A 222 -2.35 20.75 -8.87
CA ASN A 222 -2.31 19.70 -7.84
C ASN A 222 -0.86 19.35 -7.47
N ALA A 223 0.07 19.35 -8.43
CA ALA A 223 1.49 19.14 -8.15
C ALA A 223 2.09 20.31 -7.36
N ILE A 224 1.76 21.56 -7.69
CA ILE A 224 2.18 22.75 -6.93
C ILE A 224 1.66 22.69 -5.49
N ASP A 225 0.38 22.42 -5.31
CA ASP A 225 -0.24 22.35 -3.98
C ASP A 225 0.37 21.20 -3.16
N TYR A 226 0.63 20.06 -3.80
CA TYR A 226 1.36 18.96 -3.17
C TYR A 226 2.79 19.37 -2.75
N LEU A 227 3.54 20.07 -3.61
CA LEU A 227 4.89 20.56 -3.31
C LEU A 227 4.88 21.58 -2.14
N LYS A 228 3.84 22.41 -2.02
CA LYS A 228 3.63 23.29 -0.85
C LYS A 228 3.37 22.48 0.41
N VAL A 229 2.51 21.46 0.35
CA VAL A 229 2.16 20.61 1.51
C VAL A 229 3.37 19.86 2.06
N ILE A 230 4.26 19.35 1.21
CA ILE A 230 5.47 18.66 1.66
C ILE A 230 6.60 19.61 2.09
N GLY A 231 6.43 20.92 1.89
CA GLY A 231 7.40 21.97 2.24
C GLY A 231 8.53 22.18 1.22
N ALA A 232 8.37 21.68 0.00
CA ALA A 232 9.32 21.91 -1.10
C ALA A 232 9.17 23.32 -1.70
N PHE A 233 7.93 23.82 -1.77
CA PHE A 233 7.60 25.20 -2.12
C PHE A 233 7.06 25.96 -0.91
N ASP A 234 7.28 27.27 -0.90
CA ASP A 234 6.60 28.16 0.04
C ASP A 234 5.24 28.63 -0.52
N GLN A 235 4.56 29.52 0.20
CA GLN A 235 3.25 30.03 -0.20
C GLN A 235 3.28 30.87 -1.48
N ASN A 236 4.45 31.39 -1.85
CA ASN A 236 4.67 32.20 -3.05
C ASN A 236 5.13 31.36 -4.25
N GLU A 237 5.13 30.02 -4.13
CA GLU A 237 5.62 29.09 -5.17
C GLU A 237 7.13 29.16 -5.39
N GLU A 238 7.87 29.68 -4.41
CA GLU A 238 9.32 29.73 -4.44
C GLU A 238 9.92 28.46 -3.82
N LEU A 239 11.04 28.02 -4.41
CA LEU A 239 11.71 26.81 -3.98
C LEU A 239 12.37 27.02 -2.60
N THR A 240 11.92 26.26 -1.60
CA THR A 240 12.51 26.27 -0.26
C THR A 240 13.89 25.63 -0.27
N ILE A 241 14.63 25.73 0.84
CA ILE A 241 15.93 25.07 0.99
C ILE A 241 15.76 23.55 0.95
N LEU A 242 14.70 23.02 1.55
CA LEU A 242 14.33 21.62 1.40
C LEU A 242 14.06 21.30 -0.07
N GLY A 243 13.26 22.12 -0.77
CA GLY A 243 12.99 21.96 -2.19
C GLY A 243 14.26 21.92 -3.06
N LYS A 244 15.25 22.76 -2.77
CA LYS A 244 16.57 22.76 -3.44
C LYS A 244 17.33 21.45 -3.24
N HIS A 245 17.27 20.87 -2.05
CA HIS A 245 17.87 19.55 -1.81
C HIS A 245 17.09 18.43 -2.50
N LEU A 246 15.76 18.51 -2.51
CA LEU A 246 14.90 17.53 -3.18
C LEU A 246 15.12 17.51 -4.70
N SER A 247 15.32 18.66 -5.33
CA SER A 247 15.54 18.74 -6.78
C SER A 247 16.87 18.12 -7.25
N MET A 248 17.81 17.88 -6.33
CA MET A 248 19.07 17.19 -6.61
C MET A 248 18.95 15.65 -6.54
N LEU A 249 17.84 15.11 -6.02
CA LEU A 249 17.64 13.67 -5.85
C LEU A 249 16.75 13.11 -6.98
N PRO A 250 17.16 12.03 -7.67
CA PRO A 250 16.42 11.45 -8.80
C PRO A 250 15.30 10.50 -8.32
N VAL A 251 14.46 10.97 -7.40
CA VAL A 251 13.33 10.24 -6.82
C VAL A 251 12.13 11.16 -6.65
N GLU A 252 10.96 10.58 -6.38
CA GLU A 252 9.78 11.37 -6.01
C GLU A 252 10.07 12.24 -4.77
N PRO A 253 9.57 13.49 -4.71
CA PRO A 253 9.87 14.41 -3.62
C PRO A 253 9.61 13.87 -2.21
N LYS A 254 8.54 13.07 -2.00
CA LYS A 254 8.27 12.38 -0.73
C LYS A 254 9.38 11.43 -0.29
N LEU A 255 9.92 10.66 -1.24
CA LEU A 255 11.00 9.70 -0.97
C LEU A 255 12.32 10.41 -0.76
N GLY A 256 12.59 11.47 -1.53
CA GLY A 256 13.75 12.35 -1.31
C GLY A 256 13.74 13.00 0.07
N LYS A 257 12.56 13.46 0.52
CA LYS A 257 12.39 14.04 1.87
C LYS A 257 12.67 13.01 2.94
N MET A 258 12.22 11.78 2.75
CA MET A 258 12.51 10.67 3.64
C MET A 258 14.02 10.40 3.75
N LEU A 259 14.75 10.36 2.63
CA LEU A 259 16.22 10.20 2.63
C LEU A 259 16.94 11.32 3.38
N ILE A 260 16.59 12.57 3.11
CA ILE A 260 17.15 13.75 3.78
C ILE A 260 16.91 13.66 5.29
N PHE A 261 15.69 13.33 5.70
CA PHE A 261 15.33 13.22 7.12
C PHE A 261 16.04 12.02 7.76
N GLY A 262 16.18 10.89 7.07
CA GLY A 262 16.95 9.74 7.54
C GLY A 262 18.41 10.08 7.83
N ALA A 263 19.03 10.93 6.99
CA ALA A 263 20.37 11.45 7.21
C ALA A 263 20.44 12.39 8.42
N ILE A 264 19.50 13.35 8.55
CA ILE A 264 19.44 14.32 9.65
C ILE A 264 19.21 13.61 11.01
N PHE A 265 18.31 12.63 11.06
CA PHE A 265 17.94 11.94 12.30
C PHE A 265 18.79 10.70 12.59
N ASN A 266 19.86 10.48 11.83
CA ASN A 266 20.81 9.39 12.03
C ASN A 266 20.18 7.98 12.03
N CYS A 267 19.17 7.77 11.17
CA CYS A 267 18.52 6.47 10.95
C CYS A 267 18.51 6.11 9.45
N LEU A 268 19.61 6.43 8.75
CA LEU A 268 19.67 6.41 7.30
C LEU A 268 19.59 5.00 6.69
N ASP A 269 20.19 3.98 7.30
CA ASP A 269 20.26 2.62 6.75
C ASP A 269 18.88 1.97 6.48
N PRO A 270 17.92 1.93 7.42
CA PRO A 270 16.59 1.40 7.13
C PRO A 270 15.84 2.28 6.11
N ILE A 271 16.00 3.59 6.18
CA ILE A 271 15.34 4.54 5.27
C ILE A 271 15.84 4.38 3.83
N LEU A 272 17.14 4.14 3.62
CA LEU A 272 17.69 3.79 2.32
C LEU A 272 17.01 2.54 1.75
N THR A 273 16.77 1.51 2.57
CA THR A 273 16.09 0.28 2.13
C THR A 273 14.66 0.57 1.71
N ILE A 274 13.94 1.33 2.54
CA ILE A 274 12.54 1.69 2.29
C ILE A 274 12.43 2.49 1.00
N VAL A 275 13.20 3.56 0.85
CA VAL A 275 13.17 4.42 -0.34
C VAL A 275 13.59 3.66 -1.59
N SER A 276 14.66 2.85 -1.53
CA SER A 276 15.08 2.03 -2.66
C SER A 276 14.03 0.99 -3.04
N GLY A 277 13.36 0.36 -2.07
CA GLY A 277 12.31 -0.61 -2.33
C GLY A 277 11.01 0.00 -2.87
N LEU A 278 10.63 1.20 -2.41
CA LEU A 278 9.51 1.95 -2.97
C LEU A 278 9.80 2.51 -4.37
N SER A 279 11.08 2.70 -4.71
CA SER A 279 11.51 3.16 -6.05
C SER A 279 11.61 2.02 -7.09
N VAL A 280 11.42 0.77 -6.67
CA VAL A 280 11.41 -0.41 -7.55
C VAL A 280 10.14 -1.21 -7.33
N ARG A 281 10.02 -2.38 -7.99
CA ARG A 281 8.92 -3.31 -7.76
C ARG A 281 8.99 -3.93 -6.36
N ASP A 282 7.85 -4.27 -5.76
CA ASP A 282 7.79 -5.05 -4.52
C ASP A 282 8.63 -6.36 -4.63
N PRO A 283 9.57 -6.63 -3.70
CA PRO A 283 10.34 -7.87 -3.70
C PRO A 283 9.53 -9.09 -3.23
N PHE A 284 8.41 -8.91 -2.53
CA PHE A 284 7.55 -10.01 -2.11
C PHE A 284 6.75 -10.56 -3.29
N LEU A 285 6.90 -11.87 -3.56
CA LEU A 285 6.22 -12.57 -4.63
C LEU A 285 4.98 -13.27 -4.09
N THR A 286 3.89 -13.25 -4.85
CA THR A 286 2.65 -13.94 -4.49
C THR A 286 2.23 -14.90 -5.60
N PRO A 287 2.82 -16.10 -5.70
CA PRO A 287 2.40 -17.12 -6.65
C PRO A 287 0.94 -17.53 -6.39
N PHE A 288 0.15 -17.72 -7.45
CA PHE A 288 -1.28 -17.99 -7.35
C PHE A 288 -1.60 -19.26 -6.52
N ASP A 289 -0.80 -20.32 -6.71
CA ASP A 289 -0.92 -21.62 -6.04
C ASP A 289 -0.45 -21.59 -4.58
N LYS A 290 0.38 -20.61 -4.19
CA LYS A 290 1.02 -20.52 -2.86
C LYS A 290 0.74 -19.19 -2.17
N LYS A 291 -0.36 -18.54 -2.52
CA LYS A 291 -0.73 -17.22 -1.99
C LYS A 291 -0.70 -17.16 -0.47
N ASP A 292 -1.32 -18.12 0.21
CA ASP A 292 -1.39 -18.13 1.68
C ASP A 292 -0.02 -18.34 2.34
N LEU A 293 0.86 -19.15 1.73
CA LEU A 293 2.23 -19.36 2.22
C LEU A 293 3.08 -18.11 2.04
N ALA A 294 2.98 -17.44 0.89
CA ALA A 294 3.68 -16.20 0.60
C ALA A 294 3.24 -15.07 1.54
N GLU A 295 1.92 -14.92 1.77
CA GLU A 295 1.38 -13.95 2.72
C GLU A 295 1.82 -14.27 4.15
N SER A 296 1.84 -15.54 4.56
CA SER A 296 2.35 -15.95 5.87
C SER A 296 3.84 -15.64 6.03
N ALA A 297 4.66 -15.86 5.00
CA ALA A 297 6.08 -15.50 5.01
C ALA A 297 6.28 -13.98 5.16
N LYS A 298 5.52 -13.17 4.41
CA LYS A 298 5.56 -11.70 4.55
C LYS A 298 5.16 -11.25 5.96
N LEU A 299 4.15 -11.88 6.58
CA LEU A 299 3.73 -11.60 7.95
C LEU A 299 4.81 -11.92 8.99
N GLN A 300 5.67 -12.92 8.76
CA GLN A 300 6.78 -13.22 9.66
C GLN A 300 7.78 -12.05 9.75
N PHE A 301 8.02 -11.34 8.64
CA PHE A 301 8.86 -10.13 8.63
C PHE A 301 8.20 -8.93 9.32
N SER A 302 6.87 -8.88 9.36
CA SER A 302 6.16 -7.78 10.06
C SER A 302 6.43 -7.78 11.56
N CYS A 303 6.71 -8.94 12.17
CA CYS A 303 6.87 -9.10 13.63
C CYS A 303 5.72 -8.48 14.46
N ARG A 304 4.53 -8.32 13.87
CA ARG A 304 3.38 -7.58 14.45
C ARG A 304 3.66 -6.11 14.74
N ASP A 305 4.53 -5.49 13.96
CA ASP A 305 4.84 -4.06 14.03
C ASP A 305 3.93 -3.22 13.13
N TYR A 306 2.97 -3.84 12.45
CA TYR A 306 1.95 -3.14 11.66
C TYR A 306 2.56 -2.20 10.59
N SER A 307 3.67 -2.61 9.96
CA SER A 307 4.40 -1.82 8.97
C SER A 307 4.93 -2.68 7.82
N ASP A 308 4.42 -2.41 6.62
CA ASP A 308 4.94 -3.01 5.38
C ASP A 308 6.38 -2.56 5.11
N HIS A 309 6.69 -1.29 5.40
CA HIS A 309 8.02 -0.70 5.21
C HIS A 309 9.08 -1.34 6.11
N LEU A 310 8.77 -1.60 7.40
CA LEU A 310 9.71 -2.30 8.29
C LEU A 310 9.82 -3.79 7.96
N ALA A 311 8.75 -4.43 7.48
CA ALA A 311 8.82 -5.80 6.98
C ALA A 311 9.79 -5.91 5.78
N LEU A 312 9.77 -4.92 4.89
CA LEU A 312 10.72 -4.81 3.79
C LEU A 312 12.18 -4.61 4.26
N VAL A 313 12.41 -3.79 5.29
CA VAL A 313 13.74 -3.61 5.89
C VAL A 313 14.28 -4.96 6.36
N ARG A 314 13.50 -5.71 7.13
CA ARG A 314 13.93 -7.00 7.69
C ARG A 314 14.15 -8.08 6.63
N ALA A 315 13.31 -8.10 5.58
CA ALA A 315 13.50 -9.00 4.45
C ALA A 315 14.80 -8.71 3.69
N TYR A 316 15.13 -7.43 3.48
CA TYR A 316 16.39 -7.03 2.86
C TYR A 316 17.60 -7.33 3.75
N GLU A 317 17.53 -7.03 5.05
CA GLU A 317 18.62 -7.31 6.00
C GLU A 317 18.95 -8.80 6.06
N GLY A 318 17.93 -9.66 6.19
CA GLY A 318 18.13 -11.11 6.20
C GLY A 318 18.66 -11.64 4.86
N TRP A 319 18.22 -11.08 3.73
CA TRP A 319 18.81 -11.41 2.42
C TRP A 319 20.27 -10.97 2.33
N ARG A 320 20.61 -9.76 2.81
CA ARG A 320 21.97 -9.22 2.78
C ARG A 320 22.93 -10.06 3.60
N GLU A 321 22.51 -10.56 4.77
CA GLU A 321 23.29 -11.53 5.55
C GLU A 321 23.44 -12.85 4.81
N ALA A 322 22.36 -13.42 4.27
CA ALA A 322 22.43 -14.67 3.52
C ALA A 322 23.32 -14.56 2.25
N GLU A 323 23.30 -13.43 1.56
CA GLU A 323 24.13 -13.18 0.37
C GLU A 323 25.62 -13.12 0.73
N ARG A 324 26.00 -12.66 1.93
CA ARG A 324 27.41 -12.73 2.41
C ARG A 324 27.91 -14.16 2.48
N ASP A 325 27.03 -15.09 2.87
CA ASP A 325 27.30 -16.52 2.93
C ASP A 325 26.99 -17.25 1.60
N ARG A 326 26.74 -16.50 0.51
CA ARG A 326 26.35 -17.01 -0.82
C ARG A 326 25.06 -17.85 -0.84
N ALA A 327 24.23 -17.71 0.19
CA ALA A 327 22.95 -18.39 0.37
C ALA A 327 21.74 -17.49 0.06
N GLY A 328 21.95 -16.32 -0.55
CA GLY A 328 20.87 -15.35 -0.78
C GLY A 328 19.80 -15.83 -1.75
N TYR A 329 20.13 -16.68 -2.73
CA TYR A 329 19.12 -17.32 -3.59
C TYR A 329 18.20 -18.25 -2.79
N ASP A 330 18.77 -19.10 -1.93
CA ASP A 330 18.01 -20.01 -1.08
C ASP A 330 17.15 -19.26 -0.07
N TYR A 331 17.67 -18.16 0.48
CA TYR A 331 16.91 -17.26 1.33
C TYR A 331 15.69 -16.68 0.60
N CYS A 332 15.89 -16.20 -0.63
CA CYS A 332 14.81 -15.66 -1.44
C CYS A 332 13.74 -16.72 -1.75
N TRP A 333 14.16 -17.92 -2.14
CA TRP A 333 13.27 -19.04 -2.44
C TRP A 333 12.40 -19.42 -1.24
N LYS A 334 13.00 -19.56 -0.05
CA LYS A 334 12.29 -19.93 1.18
C LYS A 334 11.27 -18.88 1.63
N ASN A 335 11.53 -17.61 1.36
CA ASN A 335 10.74 -16.48 1.86
C ASN A 335 9.85 -15.82 0.79
N PHE A 336 9.73 -16.43 -0.40
CA PHE A 336 8.96 -15.88 -1.53
C PHE A 336 9.43 -14.47 -1.93
N LEU A 337 10.74 -14.26 -2.04
CA LEU A 337 11.34 -12.98 -2.43
C LEU A 337 11.97 -13.05 -3.82
N SER A 338 12.00 -11.92 -4.52
CA SER A 338 12.73 -11.75 -5.79
C SER A 338 14.18 -11.34 -5.54
N ALA A 339 15.12 -12.26 -5.80
CA ALA A 339 16.56 -11.98 -5.73
C ALA A 339 17.00 -10.85 -6.68
N GLN A 340 16.37 -10.74 -7.86
CA GLN A 340 16.66 -9.66 -8.81
C GLN A 340 16.25 -8.30 -8.26
N THR A 341 15.07 -8.24 -7.63
CA THR A 341 14.56 -7.02 -7.01
C THR A 341 15.43 -6.61 -5.83
N LEU A 342 15.80 -7.54 -4.95
CA LEU A 342 16.67 -7.24 -3.81
C LEU A 342 18.06 -6.75 -4.23
N LYS A 343 18.63 -7.29 -5.31
CA LYS A 343 19.86 -6.76 -5.93
C LYS A 343 19.68 -5.36 -6.51
N ALA A 344 18.53 -5.06 -7.11
CA ALA A 344 18.22 -3.71 -7.58
C ALA A 344 18.10 -2.72 -6.41
N ILE A 345 17.42 -3.10 -5.32
CA ILE A 345 17.34 -2.32 -4.08
C ILE A 345 18.75 -2.05 -3.54
N ASP A 346 19.59 -3.08 -3.44
CA ASP A 346 20.97 -2.95 -2.96
C ASP A 346 21.82 -2.00 -3.82
N SER A 347 21.63 -2.05 -5.14
CA SER A 347 22.27 -1.12 -6.08
C SER A 347 21.81 0.32 -5.89
N LEU A 348 20.50 0.55 -5.78
CA LEU A 348 19.94 1.89 -5.57
C LEU A 348 20.35 2.48 -4.21
N ARG A 349 20.43 1.67 -3.15
CA ARG A 349 20.93 2.10 -1.84
C ARG A 349 22.32 2.74 -1.96
N ARG A 350 23.24 2.10 -2.70
CA ARG A 350 24.59 2.66 -2.96
C ARG A 350 24.53 3.97 -3.73
N GLN A 351 23.66 4.08 -4.73
CA GLN A 351 23.51 5.30 -5.51
C GLN A 351 22.99 6.45 -4.66
N PHE A 352 21.98 6.21 -3.82
CA PHE A 352 21.45 7.24 -2.91
C PHE A 352 22.45 7.67 -1.86
N VAL A 353 23.28 6.76 -1.33
CA VAL A 353 24.39 7.14 -0.44
C VAL A 353 25.34 8.11 -1.14
N ASN A 354 25.75 7.82 -2.37
CA ASN A 354 26.67 8.70 -3.10
C ASN A 354 26.05 10.08 -3.34
N LEU A 355 24.77 10.12 -3.75
CA LEU A 355 24.06 11.38 -3.93
C LEU A 355 23.93 12.19 -2.63
N LEU A 356 23.68 11.54 -1.50
CA LEU A 356 23.61 12.20 -0.18
C LEU A 356 24.99 12.67 0.32
N LYS A 357 26.08 12.03 -0.11
CA LYS A 357 27.43 12.55 0.11
C LYS A 357 27.68 13.82 -0.70
N ASP A 358 27.21 13.84 -1.96
CA ASP A 358 27.35 15.01 -2.84
C ASP A 358 26.58 16.23 -2.31
N THR A 359 25.47 16.04 -1.59
CA THR A 359 24.75 17.15 -0.91
C THR A 359 25.45 17.64 0.36
N GLY A 360 26.47 16.92 0.86
CA GLY A 360 27.18 17.21 2.10
C GLY A 360 26.39 16.91 3.37
N LEU A 361 25.23 16.25 3.27
CA LEU A 361 24.42 15.84 4.42
C LEU A 361 24.96 14.58 5.10
N VAL A 362 25.72 13.76 4.38
CA VAL A 362 26.30 12.52 4.85
C VAL A 362 27.82 12.60 4.69
N ASP A 363 28.54 12.34 5.79
CA ASP A 363 30.00 12.28 5.77
C ASP A 363 30.51 11.02 5.05
N GLU A 364 31.79 10.99 4.71
CA GLU A 364 32.43 9.82 4.09
C GLU A 364 32.23 8.53 4.91
N ASN A 365 32.23 8.68 6.24
CA ASN A 365 31.95 7.63 7.21
C ASN A 365 30.47 7.62 7.60
N MET A 366 29.71 6.68 7.04
CA MET A 366 28.27 6.50 7.31
C MET A 366 27.93 6.07 8.76
N THR A 367 28.90 5.90 9.64
CA THR A 367 28.68 5.39 11.00
C THR A 367 27.86 6.35 11.86
N LEU A 368 28.03 7.66 11.70
CA LEU A 368 27.29 8.67 12.47
C LEU A 368 25.82 8.73 12.04
N CYS A 369 25.54 8.64 10.74
CA CYS A 369 24.20 8.68 10.15
C CYS A 369 23.33 7.45 10.48
N ASN A 370 23.84 6.52 11.31
CA ASN A 370 23.17 5.27 11.67
C ASN A 370 23.10 5.01 13.18
N LYS A 371 23.41 6.01 14.01
CA LYS A 371 23.35 5.91 15.48
C LYS A 371 21.98 5.41 15.98
N TRP A 372 20.90 5.78 15.29
CA TRP A 372 19.53 5.50 15.69
C TRP A 372 18.78 4.61 14.68
N SER A 373 19.48 3.88 13.81
CA SER A 373 18.86 3.00 12.80
C SER A 373 18.02 1.86 13.38
N ARG A 374 18.22 1.51 14.66
CA ARG A 374 17.42 0.48 15.37
C ARG A 374 16.24 1.05 16.15
N ASP A 375 16.07 2.36 16.18
CA ASP A 375 14.92 3.01 16.82
C ASP A 375 13.73 3.01 15.86
N GLU A 376 12.89 1.97 15.95
CA GLU A 376 11.77 1.78 15.02
C GLU A 376 10.76 2.92 15.07
N ASN A 377 10.57 3.55 16.24
CA ASN A 377 9.63 4.66 16.39
C ASN A 377 10.16 5.93 15.69
N LEU A 378 11.46 6.18 15.78
CA LEU A 378 12.10 7.23 14.99
C LEU A 378 12.05 6.94 13.48
N VAL A 379 12.26 5.67 13.08
CA VAL A 379 12.13 5.27 11.66
C VAL A 379 10.70 5.50 11.17
N ARG A 380 9.67 5.16 11.95
CA ARG A 380 8.26 5.50 11.65
C ARG A 380 8.03 6.99 11.51
N ALA A 381 8.68 7.79 12.34
CA ALA A 381 8.58 9.25 12.27
C ALA A 381 9.16 9.81 10.97
N VAL A 382 10.31 9.29 10.53
CA VAL A 382 10.89 9.66 9.24
C VAL A 382 10.03 9.15 8.07
N ILE A 383 9.48 7.93 8.15
CA ILE A 383 8.51 7.42 7.17
C ILE A 383 7.29 8.36 7.10
N CYS A 384 6.75 8.79 8.25
CA CYS A 384 5.64 9.75 8.31
C CYS A 384 6.00 11.07 7.63
N ALA A 385 7.18 11.63 7.90
CA ALA A 385 7.62 12.89 7.29
C ALA A 385 7.72 12.81 5.76
N GLY A 386 8.14 11.65 5.24
CA GLY A 386 8.22 11.38 3.81
C GLY A 386 6.85 11.16 3.18
N LEU A 387 6.03 10.28 3.75
CA LEU A 387 4.76 9.84 3.15
C LEU A 387 3.59 10.81 3.39
N TYR A 388 3.73 11.77 4.30
CA TYR A 388 2.74 12.85 4.45
C TYR A 388 2.55 13.62 3.13
N PRO A 389 1.31 13.93 2.70
CA PRO A 389 0.03 13.86 3.42
C PRO A 389 -0.73 12.54 3.29
N GLY A 390 -0.12 11.47 2.79
CA GLY A 390 -0.71 10.13 2.67
C GLY A 390 -1.01 9.48 4.03
N VAL A 391 -2.08 9.93 4.68
CA VAL A 391 -2.51 9.53 6.03
C VAL A 391 -3.93 8.96 5.98
N SER A 392 -4.15 7.87 6.71
CA SER A 392 -5.45 7.27 6.96
C SER A 392 -5.73 7.17 8.46
N SER A 393 -6.93 7.57 8.87
CA SER A 393 -7.46 7.33 10.22
C SER A 393 -7.80 5.86 10.44
N VAL A 394 -7.66 5.39 11.68
CA VAL A 394 -7.94 4.01 12.10
C VAL A 394 -8.98 3.96 13.21
N VAL A 395 -10.16 3.46 12.87
CA VAL A 395 -11.26 3.23 13.83
C VAL A 395 -11.52 1.75 13.98
N ASN A 396 -11.22 1.20 15.16
CA ASN A 396 -11.50 -0.19 15.50
C ASN A 396 -12.98 -0.35 15.87
N LYS A 397 -13.69 -1.26 15.19
CA LYS A 397 -15.03 -1.73 15.52
C LYS A 397 -14.95 -3.09 16.22
N GLU A 398 -16.07 -3.63 16.71
CA GLU A 398 -16.08 -4.91 17.45
C GLU A 398 -15.47 -6.10 16.68
N LYS A 399 -15.64 -6.14 15.36
CA LYS A 399 -15.19 -7.25 14.51
C LYS A 399 -14.42 -6.83 13.25
N SER A 400 -14.12 -5.55 13.10
CA SER A 400 -13.48 -5.02 11.89
C SER A 400 -12.80 -3.67 12.13
N ILE A 401 -12.01 -3.23 11.16
CA ILE A 401 -11.38 -1.90 11.15
C ILE A 401 -12.05 -1.05 10.08
N SER A 402 -12.29 0.22 10.39
CA SER A 402 -12.69 1.24 9.42
C SER A 402 -11.53 2.19 9.19
N LEU A 403 -11.12 2.31 7.93
CA LEU A 403 -10.06 3.22 7.50
C LEU A 403 -10.66 4.35 6.69
N LYS A 404 -10.18 5.58 6.91
CA LYS A 404 -10.58 6.73 6.10
C LYS A 404 -9.43 7.64 5.76
N THR A 405 -9.40 8.15 4.53
CA THR A 405 -8.51 9.21 4.05
C THR A 405 -9.27 10.52 3.84
N MET A 406 -8.54 11.64 3.69
CA MET A 406 -9.12 12.96 3.46
C MET A 406 -9.87 13.03 2.13
N GLU A 407 -9.24 12.53 1.06
CA GLU A 407 -9.72 12.69 -0.31
C GLU A 407 -10.84 11.71 -0.67
N ASP A 408 -10.76 10.46 -0.20
CA ASP A 408 -11.63 9.38 -0.68
C ASP A 408 -12.68 8.93 0.36
N GLY A 409 -12.62 9.47 1.58
CA GLY A 409 -13.44 8.95 2.67
C GLY A 409 -13.03 7.53 3.01
N GLN A 410 -13.94 6.55 2.90
CA GLN A 410 -13.66 5.18 3.32
C GLN A 410 -12.72 4.45 2.35
N VAL A 411 -11.65 3.87 2.90
CA VAL A 411 -10.66 3.09 2.15
C VAL A 411 -10.47 1.70 2.76
N MET A 412 -9.81 0.81 2.04
CA MET A 412 -9.42 -0.52 2.50
C MET A 412 -7.92 -0.74 2.34
N LEU A 413 -7.37 -1.72 3.04
CA LEU A 413 -5.99 -2.19 2.80
C LEU A 413 -6.00 -3.29 1.75
N TYR A 414 -5.02 -3.29 0.86
CA TYR A 414 -4.85 -4.36 -0.10
C TYR A 414 -4.46 -5.66 0.60
N SER A 415 -4.91 -6.80 0.07
CA SER A 415 -4.72 -8.11 0.75
C SER A 415 -3.26 -8.52 0.97
N SER A 416 -2.33 -7.97 0.17
CA SER A 416 -0.89 -8.23 0.30
C SER A 416 -0.18 -7.32 1.30
N SER A 417 -0.87 -6.33 1.89
CA SER A 417 -0.34 -5.56 3.02
C SER A 417 -0.33 -6.42 4.27
N VAL A 418 0.70 -6.28 5.10
CA VAL A 418 0.79 -6.96 6.40
C VAL A 418 -0.37 -6.59 7.34
N ASN A 419 -1.01 -5.45 7.10
CA ASN A 419 -2.17 -4.98 7.88
C ASN A 419 -3.52 -5.38 7.25
N GLY A 420 -3.53 -6.00 6.06
CA GLY A 420 -4.75 -6.23 5.28
C GLY A 420 -5.75 -7.21 5.90
N LYS A 421 -5.29 -8.10 6.80
CA LYS A 421 -6.12 -9.11 7.49
C LYS A 421 -6.22 -8.87 9.00
N GLU A 422 -5.68 -7.77 9.50
CA GLU A 422 -5.70 -7.47 10.93
C GLU A 422 -7.11 -7.08 11.39
N ALA A 423 -7.60 -7.73 12.44
CA ALA A 423 -8.91 -7.42 13.03
C ALA A 423 -8.88 -6.16 13.90
N LYS A 424 -7.70 -5.78 14.39
CA LYS A 424 -7.48 -4.59 15.21
C LYS A 424 -6.08 -4.02 14.96
N ILE A 425 -6.00 -2.72 14.72
CA ILE A 425 -4.72 -1.99 14.64
C ILE A 425 -4.65 -1.07 15.87
N PRO A 426 -3.63 -1.20 16.74
CA PRO A 426 -3.58 -0.45 17.99
C PRO A 426 -3.37 1.06 17.76
N PHE A 427 -2.73 1.43 16.65
CA PHE A 427 -2.40 2.81 16.30
C PHE A 427 -3.59 3.61 15.77
N PRO A 428 -3.64 4.93 16.01
CA PRO A 428 -4.69 5.83 15.52
C PRO A 428 -4.60 6.12 14.02
N TRP A 429 -3.40 6.03 13.44
CA TRP A 429 -3.15 6.44 12.06
C TRP A 429 -2.32 5.40 11.31
N LEU A 430 -2.51 5.35 10.00
CA LEU A 430 -1.61 4.70 9.04
C LEU A 430 -1.08 5.76 8.07
N VAL A 431 0.20 5.68 7.73
CA VAL A 431 0.75 6.37 6.55
C VAL A 431 0.95 5.38 5.41
N PHE A 432 0.78 5.83 4.17
CA PHE A 432 0.85 4.99 2.98
C PHE A 432 1.53 5.72 1.81
N ASN A 433 2.18 4.97 0.92
CA ASN A 433 2.84 5.51 -0.26
C ASN A 433 1.90 5.64 -1.46
N GLU A 434 1.16 4.57 -1.77
CA GLU A 434 0.26 4.53 -2.93
C GLU A 434 -1.13 3.99 -2.58
N LYS A 435 -2.12 4.52 -3.31
CA LYS A 435 -3.50 4.03 -3.32
C LYS A 435 -3.94 3.73 -4.74
N VAL A 436 -4.78 2.71 -4.90
CA VAL A 436 -5.34 2.31 -6.19
C VAL A 436 -6.85 2.21 -6.07
N LYS A 437 -7.56 2.80 -7.03
CA LYS A 437 -9.03 2.72 -7.13
C LYS A 437 -9.40 1.72 -8.20
N VAL A 438 -10.08 0.64 -7.78
CA VAL A 438 -10.72 -0.33 -8.69
C VAL A 438 -12.22 -0.20 -8.54
N ASN A 439 -12.85 -1.03 -7.69
CA ASN A 439 -14.25 -0.85 -7.25
C ASN A 439 -14.34 -0.07 -5.93
N SER A 440 -13.26 -0.03 -5.19
CA SER A 440 -13.07 0.72 -3.95
C SER A 440 -11.62 1.20 -3.91
N VAL A 441 -11.32 2.14 -3.03
CA VAL A 441 -9.95 2.65 -2.87
C VAL A 441 -9.18 1.74 -1.92
N PHE A 442 -8.06 1.21 -2.40
CA PHE A 442 -7.17 0.33 -1.64
C PHE A 442 -5.81 1.00 -1.44
N LEU A 443 -5.34 1.03 -0.19
CA LEU A 443 -3.96 1.39 0.16
C LEU A 443 -3.07 0.16 -0.11
N ARG A 444 -2.02 0.33 -0.91
CA ARG A 444 -1.13 -0.78 -1.32
C ARG A 444 -0.22 -1.24 -0.19
N ASP A 445 0.32 -0.28 0.54
CA ASP A 445 1.24 -0.42 1.65
C ASP A 445 0.79 0.47 2.80
N SER A 446 1.24 0.16 4.02
CA SER A 446 0.94 0.99 5.17
C SER A 446 1.98 0.88 6.28
N THR A 447 2.05 1.91 7.12
CA THR A 447 2.78 1.89 8.38
C THR A 447 2.00 2.60 9.46
N ALA A 448 1.80 1.91 10.56
CA ALA A 448 1.08 2.43 11.70
C ALA A 448 1.91 3.44 12.49
N ILE A 449 1.31 4.59 12.84
CA ILE A 449 1.99 5.69 13.55
C ILE A 449 1.14 6.25 14.70
N SER A 450 1.81 6.87 15.67
CA SER A 450 1.18 7.49 16.84
C SER A 450 0.71 8.94 16.58
N ASP A 451 -0.07 9.50 17.50
CA ASP A 451 -0.46 10.91 17.44
C ASP A 451 0.77 11.83 17.54
N SER A 452 1.71 11.52 18.46
CA SER A 452 2.92 12.33 18.64
C SER A 452 3.80 12.35 17.39
N THR A 453 3.86 11.22 16.70
CA THR A 453 4.58 11.10 15.42
C THR A 453 3.97 12.05 14.38
N LEU A 454 2.65 12.00 14.21
CA LEU A 454 1.95 12.82 13.23
C LEU A 454 1.99 14.31 13.60
N LEU A 455 1.88 14.66 14.89
CA LEU A 455 1.96 16.04 15.38
C LEU A 455 3.32 16.69 15.11
N LEU A 456 4.43 15.95 15.31
CA LEU A 456 5.79 16.48 15.14
C LEU A 456 6.26 16.43 13.69
N PHE A 457 6.02 15.32 12.98
CA PHE A 457 6.57 15.05 11.64
C PHE A 457 5.56 15.21 10.49
N GLY A 458 4.29 15.47 10.80
CA GLY A 458 3.28 15.84 9.80
C GLY A 458 3.39 17.29 9.34
N GLY A 459 2.35 17.77 8.67
CA GLY A 459 2.30 19.13 8.12
C GLY A 459 2.11 20.22 9.16
N SER A 460 1.82 21.44 8.70
CA SER A 460 1.68 22.61 9.56
C SER A 460 0.51 22.47 10.55
N LEU A 461 0.78 22.79 11.82
CA LEU A 461 -0.20 22.83 12.90
C LEU A 461 -0.92 24.18 12.92
N GLN A 462 -2.24 24.15 13.05
CA GLN A 462 -3.07 25.33 13.26
C GLN A 462 -3.84 25.19 14.58
N GLN A 463 -4.01 26.29 15.31
CA GLN A 463 -4.87 26.31 16.49
C GLN A 463 -6.34 26.26 16.07
N GLY A 464 -7.12 25.39 16.70
CA GLY A 464 -8.56 25.31 16.52
C GLY A 464 -9.32 26.36 17.34
N GLY A 465 -10.65 26.34 17.26
CA GLY A 465 -11.51 27.30 17.98
C GLY A 465 -11.67 27.05 19.48
N LEU A 466 -11.06 26.00 20.03
CA LEU A 466 -11.10 25.65 21.45
C LEU A 466 -9.68 25.63 22.03
N ASP A 467 -9.54 25.96 23.31
CA ASP A 467 -8.25 25.87 24.00
C ASP A 467 -7.69 24.44 23.96
N GLY A 468 -6.44 24.29 23.54
CA GLY A 468 -5.79 23.00 23.40
C GLY A 468 -6.23 22.16 22.20
N HIS A 469 -7.00 22.74 21.28
CA HIS A 469 -7.36 22.12 20.00
C HIS A 469 -6.31 22.45 18.93
N LEU A 470 -5.72 21.42 18.32
CA LEU A 470 -4.82 21.54 17.17
C LEU A 470 -5.43 20.88 15.93
N LYS A 471 -5.14 21.45 14.76
CA LYS A 471 -5.63 20.98 13.46
C LYS A 471 -4.52 20.87 12.43
N MET A 472 -4.63 19.91 11.52
CA MET A 472 -3.87 19.83 10.27
C MET A 472 -4.80 19.57 9.08
N LEU A 473 -4.31 19.79 7.85
CA LEU A 473 -5.03 19.52 6.59
C LEU A 473 -6.45 20.14 6.57
N GLY A 474 -6.54 21.44 6.89
CA GLY A 474 -7.82 22.16 6.90
C GLY A 474 -8.82 21.67 7.96
N GLY A 475 -8.36 20.95 8.99
CA GLY A 475 -9.22 20.37 10.02
C GLY A 475 -9.69 18.95 9.73
N TYR A 476 -9.13 18.27 8.73
CA TYR A 476 -9.33 16.84 8.56
C TYR A 476 -8.72 16.02 9.71
N LEU A 477 -7.54 16.45 10.18
CA LEU A 477 -6.88 15.89 11.35
C LEU A 477 -7.08 16.85 12.51
N GLU A 478 -7.80 16.42 13.53
CA GLU A 478 -8.09 17.21 14.74
C GLU A 478 -7.54 16.48 15.98
N PHE A 479 -6.85 17.24 16.83
CA PHE A 479 -6.22 16.75 18.05
C PHE A 479 -6.68 17.58 19.24
N PHE A 480 -7.20 16.92 20.26
CA PHE A 480 -7.74 17.56 21.46
C PHE A 480 -6.88 17.21 22.66
N MET A 481 -6.30 18.24 23.30
CA MET A 481 -5.46 18.10 24.49
C MET A 481 -5.61 19.32 25.40
N ASN A 482 -4.93 19.36 26.54
CA ASN A 482 -4.86 20.56 27.37
C ASN A 482 -4.00 21.64 26.71
N ARG A 483 -4.30 22.91 27.02
CA ARG A 483 -3.64 24.08 26.43
C ARG A 483 -2.11 24.03 26.53
N ASP A 484 -1.57 23.69 27.70
CA ASP A 484 -0.12 23.68 27.92
C ASP A 484 0.59 22.59 27.11
N LEU A 485 -0.07 21.46 26.88
CA LEU A 485 0.50 20.40 26.04
C LEU A 485 0.44 20.77 24.56
N ALA A 486 -0.66 21.39 24.13
CA ALA A 486 -0.78 21.90 22.76
C ALA A 486 0.29 22.96 22.45
N SER A 487 0.54 23.90 23.38
CA SER A 487 1.61 24.88 23.21
C SER A 487 3.00 24.23 23.22
N THR A 488 3.20 23.20 24.04
CA THR A 488 4.46 22.43 24.06
C THR A 488 4.72 21.74 22.73
N TYR A 489 3.73 21.03 22.15
CA TYR A 489 3.87 20.41 20.84
C TYR A 489 4.15 21.43 19.74
N LEU A 490 3.50 22.59 19.78
CA LEU A 490 3.74 23.66 18.81
C LEU A 490 5.17 24.22 18.93
N SER A 491 5.66 24.45 20.17
CA SER A 491 7.04 24.91 20.41
C SER A 491 8.05 23.88 19.88
N LEU A 492 7.89 22.61 20.27
CA LEU A 492 8.78 21.54 19.84
C LEU A 492 8.80 21.35 18.32
N LYS A 493 7.63 21.44 17.66
CA LYS A 493 7.56 21.38 16.20
C LYS A 493 8.30 22.53 15.55
N ASN A 494 8.11 23.76 16.03
CA ASN A 494 8.79 24.94 15.49
C ASN A 494 10.31 24.87 15.69
N GLU A 495 10.76 24.42 16.87
CA GLU A 495 12.18 24.20 17.16
C GLU A 495 12.78 23.10 16.28
N LEU A 496 12.05 22.01 16.06
CA LEU A 496 12.45 20.93 15.15
C LEU A 496 12.57 21.42 13.71
N GLU A 497 11.59 22.16 13.22
CA GLU A 497 11.60 22.73 11.87
C GLU A 497 12.76 23.75 11.70
N SER A 498 13.04 24.55 12.73
CA SER A 498 14.19 25.48 12.73
C SER A 498 15.53 24.74 12.71
N LEU A 499 15.66 23.65 13.46
CA LEU A 499 16.84 22.79 13.45
C LEU A 499 17.07 22.15 12.07
N ILE A 500 16.02 21.58 11.48
CA ILE A 500 16.07 21.00 10.13
C ILE A 500 16.47 22.08 9.11
N HIS A 501 15.87 23.26 9.18
CA HIS A 501 16.19 24.38 8.30
C HIS A 501 17.66 24.80 8.41
N SER A 502 18.16 24.96 9.64
CA SER A 502 19.55 25.33 9.91
C SER A 502 20.54 24.28 9.41
N LYS A 503 20.23 22.99 9.59
CA LYS A 503 21.03 21.88 9.06
C LYS A 503 21.02 21.83 7.53
N LEU A 504 19.90 22.14 6.88
CA LEU A 504 19.84 22.17 5.41
C LEU A 504 20.54 23.39 4.81
N GLN A 505 20.56 24.52 5.53
CA GLN A 505 21.36 25.70 5.18
C GLN A 505 22.86 25.43 5.32
N ASN A 506 23.26 24.73 6.37
CA ASN A 506 24.63 24.36 6.62
C ASN A 506 24.75 22.82 6.79
N PRO A 507 24.90 22.05 5.70
CA PRO A 507 24.92 20.59 5.74
C PRO A 507 25.96 20.00 6.70
N ARG A 508 27.07 20.71 6.95
CA ARG A 508 28.15 20.30 7.86
C ARG A 508 27.91 20.68 9.33
N MET A 509 26.79 21.33 9.65
CA MET A 509 26.41 21.65 11.03
C MET A 509 26.31 20.37 11.86
N ASP A 510 27.03 20.30 12.98
CA ASP A 510 26.84 19.22 13.93
C ASP A 510 25.51 19.38 14.66
N ILE A 511 24.66 18.36 14.60
CA ILE A 511 23.35 18.37 15.25
C ILE A 511 23.47 18.02 16.74
N GLN A 512 24.63 17.54 17.21
CA GLN A 512 24.84 17.23 18.64
C GLN A 512 24.63 18.44 19.55
N THR A 513 24.79 19.66 19.06
CA THR A 513 24.45 20.88 19.82
C THR A 513 22.97 20.97 20.20
N SER A 514 22.11 20.18 19.56
CA SER A 514 20.68 20.09 19.84
C SER A 514 20.28 18.69 20.34
N GLU A 515 21.20 17.98 21.00
CA GLU A 515 20.96 16.63 21.54
C GLU A 515 19.79 16.58 22.52
N GLU A 516 19.58 17.61 23.33
CA GLU A 516 18.44 17.69 24.26
C GLU A 516 17.09 17.70 23.52
N LEU A 517 16.96 18.55 22.50
CA LEU A 517 15.75 18.63 21.67
C LEU A 517 15.48 17.30 20.95
N LEU A 518 16.51 16.73 20.32
CA LEU A 518 16.39 15.42 19.66
C LEU A 518 16.03 14.31 20.64
N SER A 519 16.59 14.32 21.84
CA SER A 519 16.28 13.34 22.88
C SER A 519 14.85 13.50 23.38
N ALA A 520 14.37 14.73 23.57
CA ALA A 520 12.98 15.01 23.93
C ALA A 520 11.99 14.53 22.86
N ILE A 521 12.28 14.82 21.58
CA ILE A 521 11.45 14.36 20.45
C ILE A 521 11.43 12.82 20.38
N ARG A 522 12.60 12.18 20.50
CA ARG A 522 12.69 10.72 20.50
C ARG A 522 11.95 10.10 21.68
N LEU A 523 12.06 10.68 22.87
CA LEU A 523 11.33 10.21 24.05
C LEU A 523 9.82 10.31 23.82
N LEU A 524 9.33 11.46 23.31
CA LEU A 524 7.91 11.64 23.02
C LEU A 524 7.37 10.66 21.99
N VAL A 525 8.13 10.37 20.94
CA VAL A 525 7.71 9.42 19.90
C VAL A 525 7.82 7.97 20.38
N THR A 526 8.81 7.65 21.21
CA THR A 526 9.06 6.30 21.72
C THR A 526 8.12 5.90 22.85
N GLU A 527 7.83 6.82 23.78
CA GLU A 527 6.97 6.58 24.93
C GLU A 527 5.48 6.81 24.64
N ASP A 528 5.12 7.18 23.41
CA ASP A 528 3.71 7.30 23.02
C ASP A 528 3.04 5.91 23.11
N PRO A 529 1.99 5.74 23.92
CA PRO A 529 1.28 4.46 24.06
C PRO A 529 0.54 4.05 22.78
N CYS A 530 0.58 4.88 21.72
CA CYS A 530 -0.03 4.65 20.43
C CYS A 530 -1.55 4.46 20.52
N SER A 531 -2.16 4.91 21.61
CA SER A 531 -3.58 4.69 21.92
C SER A 531 -4.52 5.60 21.13
N GLY A 532 -4.01 6.68 20.52
CA GLY A 532 -4.86 7.71 19.91
C GLY A 532 -5.44 8.67 20.95
N ARG A 533 -4.64 9.04 21.96
CA ARG A 533 -5.06 9.82 23.14
C ARG A 533 -5.64 11.21 22.80
N PHE A 534 -5.30 11.75 21.64
CA PHE A 534 -5.77 13.07 21.21
C PHE A 534 -6.90 13.02 20.18
N VAL A 535 -7.31 11.82 19.76
CA VAL A 535 -8.33 11.62 18.72
C VAL A 535 -9.71 11.48 19.36
N TYR A 536 -10.64 12.34 18.95
CA TYR A 536 -12.00 12.32 19.46
C TYR A 536 -12.71 10.97 19.20
N GLY A 537 -13.34 10.40 20.23
CA GLY A 537 -14.08 9.14 20.13
C GLY A 537 -13.26 7.85 20.28
N ARG A 538 -11.93 7.93 20.46
CA ARG A 538 -11.10 6.79 20.92
C ARG A 538 -11.00 6.80 22.44
N GLN A 539 -11.70 5.89 23.13
CA GLN A 539 -11.50 5.70 24.58
C GLN A 539 -10.19 4.93 24.83
N GLU A 540 -9.34 5.47 25.69
CA GLU A 540 -8.17 4.75 26.21
C GLU A 540 -8.59 3.46 26.91
N LEU A 541 -8.03 2.32 26.48
CA LEU A 541 -7.97 1.12 27.32
C LEU A 541 -6.99 1.41 28.46
N LYS A 542 -7.47 2.03 29.54
CA LYS A 542 -6.65 2.35 30.71
C LYS A 542 -6.05 1.05 31.29
N SER A 543 -4.72 0.93 31.20
CA SER A 543 -3.97 -0.11 31.90
C SER A 543 -4.12 0.09 33.41
N LYS A 544 -4.57 -0.96 34.13
CA LYS A 544 -4.76 -0.94 35.59
C LYS A 544 -3.48 -0.70 36.40
N LYS A 545 -2.30 -0.62 35.77
CA LYS A 545 -1.01 -0.44 36.48
C LYS A 545 -0.70 0.99 36.94
N ALA A 546 -1.36 2.02 36.41
CA ALA A 546 -0.99 3.41 36.69
C ALA A 546 -1.73 4.06 37.89
N LYS A 547 -2.61 3.35 38.60
CA LYS A 547 -3.45 3.96 39.66
C LYS A 547 -2.96 3.75 41.10
N MET A 548 -1.79 3.15 41.33
CA MET A 548 -1.26 2.96 42.69
C MET A 548 -0.33 4.06 43.19
N MET A 549 -0.06 5.11 42.41
CA MET A 549 0.72 6.26 42.88
C MET A 549 0.11 7.55 42.38
N LEU A 550 -0.92 8.05 43.08
CA LEU A 550 -1.27 9.47 43.26
C LEU A 550 -2.58 9.56 44.05
N SER A 551 -2.40 9.69 45.37
CA SER A 551 -3.26 10.34 46.37
C SER A 551 -4.78 10.22 46.30
N SER A 552 -5.31 9.52 47.32
CA SER A 552 -6.33 10.00 48.26
C SER A 552 -6.91 11.41 48.02
N ALA A 553 -8.19 11.49 47.64
CA ALA A 553 -9.15 12.45 48.17
C ALA A 553 -10.57 12.18 47.64
N SER A 554 -11.54 12.40 48.53
CA SER A 554 -12.97 12.63 48.33
C SER A 554 -13.86 11.51 47.79
N MET A 555 -14.73 11.08 48.70
CA MET A 555 -16.01 10.43 48.45
C MET A 555 -16.94 11.30 47.59
N SER A 556 -17.66 10.68 46.67
CA SER A 556 -19.07 11.03 46.41
C SER A 556 -19.78 9.93 45.64
N ASN A 557 -20.90 9.52 46.24
CA ASN A 557 -22.01 8.67 45.81
C ASN A 557 -22.42 8.65 44.32
N GLY A 558 -23.02 7.52 43.95
CA GLY A 558 -23.95 7.32 42.82
C GLY A 558 -23.32 6.45 41.73
N GLY A 559 -23.59 5.15 41.61
CA GLY A 559 -24.89 4.47 41.66
C GLY A 559 -25.38 4.28 40.21
N GLY A 560 -25.29 3.06 39.66
CA GLY A 560 -25.99 2.75 38.40
C GLY A 560 -25.35 1.73 37.43
N ASN A 561 -25.31 0.47 37.84
CA ASN A 561 -25.82 -0.71 37.12
C ASN A 561 -25.56 -0.95 35.61
N GLY A 562 -24.91 -2.09 35.31
CA GLY A 562 -24.92 -2.80 34.02
C GLY A 562 -23.58 -3.49 33.76
N GLY A 563 -23.43 -4.82 33.72
CA GLY A 563 -24.39 -5.90 33.78
C GLY A 563 -23.76 -7.16 33.19
N ASP A 564 -22.78 -7.76 33.87
CA ASP A 564 -22.27 -9.08 33.50
C ASP A 564 -22.87 -10.14 34.43
N ASN A 565 -23.54 -11.13 33.84
CA ASN A 565 -24.23 -12.20 34.57
C ASN A 565 -23.22 -13.29 34.98
N PRO A 566 -22.96 -13.54 36.28
CA PRO A 566 -21.94 -14.48 36.74
C PRO A 566 -22.17 -15.92 36.21
N LYS A 567 -23.42 -16.31 35.97
CA LYS A 567 -23.73 -17.62 35.36
C LYS A 567 -23.14 -17.77 33.95
N ASN A 568 -23.15 -16.71 33.16
CA ASN A 568 -22.63 -16.72 31.78
C ASN A 568 -21.09 -16.69 31.78
N GLN A 569 -20.50 -15.95 32.71
CA GLN A 569 -19.04 -15.91 32.87
C GLN A 569 -18.49 -17.28 33.28
N LEU A 570 -19.11 -17.94 34.27
CA LEU A 570 -18.71 -19.28 34.70
C LEU A 570 -18.85 -20.30 33.56
N GLN A 571 -19.96 -20.27 32.82
CA GLN A 571 -20.15 -21.15 31.66
C GLN A 571 -19.08 -20.91 30.58
N THR A 572 -18.80 -19.64 30.25
CA THR A 572 -17.80 -19.28 29.23
C THR A 572 -16.40 -19.77 29.62
N LEU A 573 -16.03 -19.66 30.89
CA LEU A 573 -14.74 -20.16 31.39
C LEU A 573 -14.64 -21.68 31.30
N LEU A 574 -15.69 -22.41 31.70
CA LEU A 574 -15.70 -23.88 31.64
C LEU A 574 -15.66 -24.40 30.20
N THR A 575 -16.42 -23.78 29.29
CA THR A 575 -16.41 -24.14 27.86
C THR A 575 -15.04 -23.86 27.22
N ARG A 576 -14.39 -22.74 27.54
CA ARG A 576 -13.04 -22.43 27.06
C ARG A 576 -11.99 -23.42 27.56
N ALA A 577 -12.18 -23.96 28.76
CA ALA A 577 -11.33 -25.00 29.32
C ALA A 577 -11.70 -26.43 28.88
N GLY A 578 -12.73 -26.59 28.03
CA GLY A 578 -13.13 -27.88 27.45
C GLY A 578 -13.99 -28.77 28.37
N HIS A 579 -14.64 -28.20 29.39
CA HIS A 579 -15.48 -28.93 30.35
C HIS A 579 -16.99 -28.77 30.07
N ASP A 580 -17.79 -29.69 30.62
CA ASP A 580 -19.25 -29.65 30.54
C ASP A 580 -19.85 -28.42 31.27
N ASN A 581 -21.05 -28.01 30.84
CA ASN A 581 -21.75 -26.86 31.41
C ASN A 581 -22.08 -27.07 32.91
N PRO A 582 -22.04 -26.01 33.74
CA PRO A 582 -22.33 -26.10 35.17
C PRO A 582 -23.81 -26.41 35.44
N SER A 583 -24.07 -27.31 36.39
CA SER A 583 -25.41 -27.73 36.81
C SER A 583 -25.82 -27.07 38.13
N TYR A 584 -27.09 -26.64 38.27
CA TYR A 584 -27.57 -25.93 39.46
C TYR A 584 -28.69 -26.69 40.15
N LYS A 585 -28.57 -26.90 41.47
CA LYS A 585 -29.59 -27.50 42.33
C LYS A 585 -30.04 -26.47 43.38
N THR A 586 -31.28 -26.01 43.27
CA THR A 586 -31.83 -24.98 44.16
C THR A 586 -32.89 -25.57 45.09
N LYS A 587 -32.75 -25.36 46.40
CA LYS A 587 -33.71 -25.76 47.44
C LYS A 587 -34.29 -24.53 48.11
N GLN A 588 -35.58 -24.58 48.44
CA GLN A 588 -36.24 -23.57 49.26
C GLN A 588 -36.04 -23.91 50.74
N ILE A 589 -35.57 -22.94 51.52
CA ILE A 589 -35.31 -23.03 52.96
C ILE A 589 -36.44 -22.29 53.71
N LYS A 590 -36.58 -22.54 55.01
CA LYS A 590 -37.52 -21.81 55.90
C LYS A 590 -37.32 -20.28 55.80
N ASN A 591 -38.42 -19.53 55.89
CA ASN A 591 -38.54 -18.08 55.65
C ASN A 591 -38.54 -17.64 54.16
N SER A 592 -38.99 -18.49 53.24
CA SER A 592 -39.15 -18.16 51.80
C SER A 592 -37.86 -17.78 51.07
N LEU A 593 -36.70 -18.17 51.61
CA LEU A 593 -35.39 -17.99 50.99
C LEU A 593 -35.01 -19.23 50.16
N PHE A 594 -34.26 -19.03 49.08
CA PHE A 594 -33.75 -20.07 48.20
C PHE A 594 -32.24 -20.17 48.33
N ARG A 595 -31.69 -21.38 48.34
CA ARG A 595 -30.24 -21.60 48.31
C ARG A 595 -29.90 -22.53 47.16
N SER A 596 -28.92 -22.13 46.36
CA SER A 596 -28.48 -22.91 45.19
C SER A 596 -27.08 -23.45 45.37
N THR A 597 -26.85 -24.62 44.78
CA THR A 597 -25.54 -25.26 44.68
C THR A 597 -25.22 -25.45 43.21
N VAL A 598 -24.05 -24.97 42.78
CA VAL A 598 -23.52 -25.19 41.42
C VAL A 598 -22.53 -26.35 41.43
N GLU A 599 -22.64 -27.24 40.46
CA GLU A 599 -21.84 -28.46 40.33
C GLU A 599 -21.21 -28.55 38.94
N PHE A 600 -19.88 -28.70 38.88
CA PHE A 600 -19.13 -28.96 37.65
C PHE A 600 -17.86 -29.76 37.97
N ASN A 601 -17.45 -30.65 37.07
CA ASN A 601 -16.24 -31.47 37.20
C ASN A 601 -16.07 -32.18 38.57
N GLY A 602 -17.19 -32.58 39.19
CA GLY A 602 -17.22 -33.22 40.53
C GLY A 602 -17.04 -32.27 41.72
N MET A 603 -16.90 -30.97 41.48
CA MET A 603 -16.84 -29.92 42.50
C MET A 603 -18.22 -29.31 42.73
N GLN A 604 -18.52 -28.90 43.97
CA GLN A 604 -19.78 -28.28 44.35
C GLN A 604 -19.54 -27.00 45.15
N PHE A 605 -20.17 -25.90 44.74
CA PHE A 605 -20.10 -24.61 45.42
C PHE A 605 -21.50 -24.17 45.83
N VAL A 606 -21.67 -23.75 47.08
CA VAL A 606 -22.97 -23.43 47.66
C VAL A 606 -23.07 -21.93 47.89
N GLY A 607 -23.99 -21.27 47.18
CA GLY A 607 -24.28 -19.85 47.40
C GLY A 607 -25.01 -19.58 48.72
N GLN A 608 -25.12 -18.31 49.08
CA GLN A 608 -25.87 -17.84 50.22
C GLN A 608 -27.39 -17.94 49.98
N PRO A 609 -28.23 -17.99 51.03
CA PRO A 609 -29.68 -17.94 50.90
C PRO A 609 -30.15 -16.58 50.35
N CYS A 610 -30.92 -16.58 49.25
CA CYS A 610 -31.43 -15.37 48.61
C CYS A 610 -32.97 -15.36 48.50
N ALA A 611 -33.55 -14.17 48.28
CA ALA A 611 -35.00 -13.99 48.20
C ALA A 611 -35.69 -14.71 47.02
N ASN A 612 -34.95 -15.05 45.96
CA ASN A 612 -35.50 -15.81 44.84
C ASN A 612 -34.48 -16.79 44.25
N LYS A 613 -34.99 -17.81 43.55
CA LYS A 613 -34.20 -18.88 42.93
C LYS A 613 -33.12 -18.36 41.97
N LYS A 614 -33.40 -17.31 41.20
CA LYS A 614 -32.45 -16.76 40.21
C LYS A 614 -31.25 -16.07 40.88
N LEU A 615 -31.49 -15.33 41.96
CA LEU A 615 -30.41 -14.70 42.75
C LEU A 615 -29.56 -15.75 43.44
N ALA A 616 -30.19 -16.78 44.02
CA ALA A 616 -29.46 -17.87 44.68
C ALA A 616 -28.53 -18.63 43.71
N GLU A 617 -28.95 -18.81 42.45
CA GLU A 617 -28.11 -19.42 41.41
C GLU A 617 -26.98 -18.50 40.93
N LYS A 618 -27.20 -17.18 40.88
CA LYS A 618 -26.14 -16.22 40.54
C LYS A 618 -25.06 -16.17 41.61
N ASP A 619 -25.49 -16.17 42.87
CA ASP A 619 -24.59 -16.15 44.03
C ASP A 619 -23.73 -17.42 44.09
N ALA A 620 -24.34 -18.59 43.85
CA ALA A 620 -23.57 -19.84 43.76
C ALA A 620 -22.56 -19.84 42.59
N ALA A 621 -22.90 -19.20 41.46
CA ALA A 621 -22.00 -19.07 40.32
C ALA A 621 -20.84 -18.09 40.59
N GLU A 622 -21.13 -17.01 41.31
CA GLU A 622 -20.13 -16.03 41.75
C GLU A 622 -19.12 -16.67 42.69
N GLU A 623 -19.57 -17.55 43.59
CA GLU A 623 -18.64 -18.20 44.51
C GLU A 623 -17.75 -19.25 43.86
N ALA A 624 -18.25 -19.95 42.85
CA ALA A 624 -17.41 -20.77 41.97
C ALA A 624 -16.39 -19.93 41.18
N LEU A 625 -16.78 -18.74 40.70
CA LEU A 625 -15.90 -17.82 39.96
C LEU A 625 -14.78 -17.25 40.85
N ASN A 626 -15.11 -16.85 42.07
CA ASN A 626 -14.15 -16.34 43.05
C ASN A 626 -13.08 -17.38 43.37
N TRP A 627 -13.51 -18.64 43.56
CA TRP A 627 -12.59 -19.75 43.77
C TRP A 627 -11.67 -20.00 42.56
N LEU A 628 -12.22 -19.96 41.34
CA LEU A 628 -11.45 -20.14 40.10
C LEU A 628 -10.46 -19.00 39.80
N THR A 629 -10.72 -17.79 40.30
CA THR A 629 -9.92 -16.59 40.02
C THR A 629 -8.99 -16.16 41.16
N GLY A 630 -8.90 -16.97 42.23
CA GLY A 630 -7.88 -16.82 43.27
C GLY A 630 -8.17 -15.78 44.35
N GLY A 631 -9.45 -15.49 44.66
CA GLY A 631 -9.83 -14.61 45.76
C GLY A 631 -9.56 -15.22 47.15
N ALA A 632 -8.89 -14.46 48.03
CA ALA A 632 -8.45 -14.93 49.35
C ALA A 632 -9.59 -15.13 50.37
N SER A 633 -9.67 -16.38 50.87
CA SER A 633 -10.00 -16.87 52.22
C SER A 633 -11.37 -16.64 52.87
N THR A 634 -12.03 -17.74 53.24
CA THR A 634 -12.41 -18.01 54.64
C THR A 634 -12.15 -19.47 55.03
N ASP A 635 -11.49 -19.62 56.19
CA ASP A 635 -11.23 -20.78 57.06
C ASP A 635 -11.75 -22.19 56.69
N SER A 636 -10.83 -23.13 56.49
CA SER A 636 -10.71 -24.37 57.31
C SER A 636 -9.53 -25.25 56.84
N ARG A 637 -8.99 -26.00 57.79
CA ARG A 637 -7.68 -26.68 57.80
C ARG A 637 -7.61 -27.91 56.88
N ASP A 638 -6.39 -28.20 56.45
CA ASP A 638 -5.91 -29.42 55.77
C ASP A 638 -6.30 -29.64 54.31
N GLN A 639 -5.48 -29.17 53.35
CA GLN A 639 -4.99 -29.94 52.18
C GLN A 639 -4.05 -29.12 51.27
N GLN A 640 -3.10 -29.83 50.65
CA GLN A 640 -1.99 -29.39 49.80
C GLN A 640 -2.27 -28.20 48.86
N ASP A 641 -1.32 -27.26 48.76
CA ASP A 641 -1.30 -26.16 47.78
C ASP A 641 -1.43 -26.68 46.34
N VAL A 642 -2.58 -26.42 45.72
CA VAL A 642 -2.84 -26.66 44.30
C VAL A 642 -3.41 -25.39 43.70
N ASP A 643 -2.74 -24.83 42.70
CA ASP A 643 -3.25 -23.71 41.88
C ASP A 643 -4.60 -24.12 41.23
N PRO A 644 -5.73 -23.46 41.54
CA PRO A 644 -7.05 -23.84 41.05
C PRO A 644 -7.15 -23.91 39.52
N MET A 645 -6.41 -23.05 38.80
CA MET A 645 -6.38 -23.06 37.34
C MET A 645 -5.62 -24.26 36.75
N SER A 646 -4.68 -24.84 37.51
CA SER A 646 -3.95 -26.04 37.10
C SER A 646 -4.81 -27.32 37.12
N ILE A 647 -5.97 -27.28 37.79
CA ILE A 647 -6.96 -28.37 37.83
C ILE A 647 -7.81 -28.35 36.56
N LEU A 648 -8.09 -27.17 35.98
CA LEU A 648 -8.85 -27.01 34.73
C LEU A 648 -8.04 -27.40 33.48
N THR A 649 -6.71 -27.33 33.53
CA THR A 649 -5.81 -27.66 32.40
C THR A 649 -5.42 -29.14 32.33
N LYS A 650 -5.82 -29.97 33.30
CA LYS A 650 -5.59 -31.43 33.26
C LYS A 650 -6.66 -32.10 32.39
N ALA A 651 -6.21 -32.77 31.33
CA ALA A 651 -7.06 -33.49 30.38
C ALA A 651 -8.05 -34.45 31.08
N PRO A 652 -9.27 -34.64 30.54
CA PRO A 652 -10.28 -35.50 31.15
C PRO A 652 -9.74 -36.92 31.31
N ARG A 653 -9.70 -37.41 32.56
CA ARG A 653 -9.38 -38.82 32.84
C ARG A 653 -10.44 -39.70 32.17
N ARG A 654 -10.09 -40.30 31.03
CA ARG A 654 -10.89 -41.36 30.38
C ARG A 654 -11.26 -42.41 31.43
N ARG A 655 -12.55 -42.57 31.72
CA ARG A 655 -13.07 -43.68 32.52
C ARG A 655 -12.68 -44.99 31.83
N ARG A 656 -11.73 -45.72 32.45
CA ARG A 656 -11.48 -47.13 32.10
C ARG A 656 -12.75 -47.91 32.41
N HIS A 657 -13.40 -48.44 31.37
CA HIS A 657 -14.43 -49.46 31.55
C HIS A 657 -13.75 -50.71 32.13
N SER A 658 -13.92 -50.94 33.43
CA SER A 658 -13.72 -52.25 34.04
C SER A 658 -14.91 -53.13 33.68
N HIS A 659 -14.70 -54.11 32.81
CA HIS A 659 -15.54 -55.30 32.77
C HIS A 659 -15.45 -56.02 34.12
N ARG A 660 -16.56 -56.10 34.85
CA ARG A 660 -16.76 -57.13 35.87
C ARG A 660 -18.19 -57.63 35.80
N ARG A 661 -18.28 -58.92 35.50
CA ARG A 661 -19.44 -59.81 35.50
C ARG A 661 -20.31 -59.59 36.76
N ARG A 662 -21.63 -59.65 36.58
CA ARG A 662 -22.54 -60.22 37.58
C ARG A 662 -22.99 -61.58 37.06
N ASN A 663 -23.12 -62.52 38.00
CA ASN A 663 -23.97 -63.71 37.86
C ASN A 663 -25.37 -63.33 37.39
#